data_AF-A0A957R1Z7-F1
#
_entry.id   AF-A0A957R1Z7-F1
#
_cell.length_a   1.000
_cell.length_b   1.000
_cell.length_c   1.000
_cell.angle_alpha   90.00
_cell.angle_beta   90.00
_cell.angle_gamma   90.00
#
_symmetry.space_group_name_H-M   'P 1'
#
loop_
_entity.id
_entity.type
_entity.pdbx_description
1 polymer ?
#
loop_
_entity_poly.entity_id
_entity_poly.type
_entity_poly.pdbx_seq_one_letter_code
_entity_poly.pdbx_strand_id
1 'polypeptide(L)'
;MIHLSVRLAWHDNGWNGRICQLPHLNSSCVVHDHIRDARDDEKEIAAAGKHLAELNWLPPCSRDPGAWSPRGFRIVHRDPVGREGLLPVPEDIPAYTCTPAPYLWMREESVRDICDQENFVLEGPRNPDKQQGWVTEPVRQRELLKLFWSKITPGSSLVFYYLRPGVPVDEDARRVIVGVGRIAAIGPQLYFGNTNPTDDMYPIWSRAVSQNFPVEGVRLPYQEYLNAGHDPANIICRLPNGLIPYFSFVAEHVNDDIDVGVLERMIQCVTAVRDEGLVAGDWDARLVWLNDALAEVWAGRGPFPGIGSVLQYLGCRRGTAYQRLELPKVTASDQNPWEHVVAVLEGRASPVNPEYEPDFGNARRRWQVFNEARRDLLAMLARFELTEAQVERVANPDARQKAGILSTEAELLANPYLIYEQDLGTNESVPIDLDIIDHGMLPDGAAARFVPPTKTVVHDDARRVRAVATAVLRAAAEQGDTVLPLNQLLGQITAHFPDRRACRPDRDVFAAEADFHSDTLWLDFDHAPQLVGLQMLRTHEQQIVQRIKRSIRRTNPEPEPPIDWTQAIRQGLQPTTEQHHAAVPTQAEALAKIYRQRLSVLIGGAGTGKTSVLKIFLNQVATPGERPLLLAPTGKARVRLSATTERNAMTIHQFLLRQKWLRVDPFSLRTEGGEQGGASVVVIDECSMIPTDLFGALFKALDFNKIKWLVLVGDPNQLPPIGPGRPFVDIVAWLRENGLANLAELKVTTRVVQDTAGVRQSDALALADGYRSDINNPGDDTILAQLALGQAGSDIEAHFWQDHHDLQQKLQQTLAAHLQLDLDSDNPDYKVLNESFGIGEKPWQQDNFAQVERWQLLSPVRGQPYGTDELNRTIQLTYKGQLIRAANNQPRWAKRKKPRPFGNQAIVYTDKVIQIMNHGRRAY
;
A
#
# COMPACT_ATOMS: atom_id res chain seq x y z
N MET A 1 -23.77 -14.77 9.87
CA MET A 1 -23.13 -16.10 9.78
C MET A 1 -21.63 -15.90 10.00
N ILE A 2 -20.78 -16.92 9.91
CA ILE A 2 -19.31 -16.73 9.83
C ILE A 2 -18.81 -17.45 8.59
N HIS A 3 -17.92 -16.77 7.89
CA HIS A 3 -17.35 -17.16 6.62
C HIS A 3 -15.82 -17.16 6.73
N LEU A 4 -15.13 -17.60 5.68
CA LEU A 4 -13.68 -17.80 5.71
C LEU A 4 -12.98 -16.99 4.63
N SER A 5 -11.97 -16.20 4.97
CA SER A 5 -10.99 -15.70 4.00
C SER A 5 -9.79 -16.64 3.96
N VAL A 6 -9.28 -16.94 2.77
CA VAL A 6 -8.14 -17.85 2.55
C VAL A 6 -7.13 -17.22 1.63
N ARG A 7 -5.89 -17.14 2.11
CA ARG A 7 -4.76 -16.64 1.32
C ARG A 7 -4.21 -17.73 0.42
N LEU A 8 -4.05 -17.42 -0.85
CA LEU A 8 -3.33 -18.25 -1.82
C LEU A 8 -2.01 -17.58 -2.23
N ALA A 9 -1.04 -18.38 -2.69
CA ALA A 9 0.04 -17.90 -3.53
C ALA A 9 -0.42 -17.80 -4.98
N TRP A 10 0.09 -16.84 -5.76
CA TRP A 10 -0.20 -16.76 -7.19
C TRP A 10 0.23 -18.04 -7.92
N HIS A 11 -0.60 -18.51 -8.84
CA HIS A 11 -0.36 -19.74 -9.59
C HIS A 11 -0.74 -19.57 -11.06
N ASP A 12 0.22 -19.71 -11.97
CA ASP A 12 0.02 -19.42 -13.41
C ASP A 12 -1.00 -20.35 -14.08
N ASN A 13 -1.18 -21.56 -13.54
CA ASN A 13 -2.18 -22.51 -14.00
C ASN A 13 -3.56 -22.38 -13.30
N GLY A 14 -3.83 -21.26 -12.62
CA GLY A 14 -5.17 -20.99 -12.06
C GLY A 14 -5.57 -21.93 -10.93
N TRP A 15 -4.60 -22.34 -10.10
CA TRP A 15 -4.81 -23.21 -8.92
C TRP A 15 -5.57 -24.51 -9.26
N ASN A 16 -5.16 -25.19 -10.33
CA ASN A 16 -5.80 -26.40 -10.86
C ASN A 16 -5.08 -27.71 -10.47
N GLY A 17 -4.27 -27.70 -9.42
CA GLY A 17 -3.54 -28.85 -8.91
C GLY A 17 -2.27 -29.21 -9.69
N ARG A 18 -1.82 -28.38 -10.63
CA ARG A 18 -0.58 -28.58 -11.39
C ARG A 18 0.55 -27.69 -10.89
N ILE A 19 1.80 -28.02 -11.19
CA ILE A 19 2.93 -27.08 -11.08
C ILE A 19 2.73 -25.97 -12.12
N CYS A 20 3.17 -24.73 -11.83
CA CYS A 20 3.20 -23.63 -12.81
C CYS A 20 3.91 -24.04 -14.11
N GLN A 21 3.58 -23.39 -15.24
CA GLN A 21 4.26 -23.69 -16.53
C GLN A 21 5.71 -23.19 -16.53
N LEU A 22 5.94 -22.03 -15.94
CA LEU A 22 7.25 -21.41 -15.82
C LEU A 22 7.50 -21.09 -14.33
N PRO A 23 7.64 -22.11 -13.47
CA PRO A 23 7.66 -21.90 -12.02
C PRO A 23 8.82 -20.99 -11.59
N HIS A 24 9.95 -21.06 -12.30
CA HIS A 24 11.10 -20.19 -12.08
C HIS A 24 10.80 -18.70 -12.28
N LEU A 25 9.84 -18.35 -13.16
CA LEU A 25 9.43 -16.97 -13.47
C LEU A 25 8.32 -16.44 -12.58
N ASN A 26 7.67 -17.31 -11.79
CA ASN A 26 6.63 -16.89 -10.87
C ASN A 26 7.27 -16.26 -9.62
N SER A 27 7.62 -15.00 -9.72
CA SER A 27 8.10 -14.15 -8.62
C SER A 27 6.97 -13.82 -7.62
N SER A 28 5.71 -13.79 -8.07
CA SER A 28 4.57 -13.46 -7.22
C SER A 28 4.34 -14.48 -6.09
N CYS A 29 4.72 -15.75 -6.25
CA CYS A 29 4.60 -16.73 -5.16
C CYS A 29 5.70 -16.61 -4.09
N VAL A 30 6.83 -15.95 -4.37
CA VAL A 30 7.98 -15.86 -3.43
C VAL A 30 7.78 -14.82 -2.32
N VAL A 31 6.71 -14.02 -2.38
CA VAL A 31 6.27 -13.19 -1.26
C VAL A 31 5.92 -14.03 -0.02
N HIS A 32 5.71 -15.34 -0.20
CA HIS A 32 5.48 -16.32 0.87
C HIS A 32 6.78 -16.94 1.35
N ASP A 33 7.12 -16.69 2.62
CA ASP A 33 8.39 -17.11 3.22
C ASP A 33 8.64 -18.62 3.06
N HIS A 34 7.64 -19.44 3.37
CA HIS A 34 7.75 -20.89 3.22
C HIS A 34 7.94 -21.36 1.76
N ILE A 35 7.42 -20.62 0.77
CA ILE A 35 7.64 -20.92 -0.65
C ILE A 35 9.06 -20.51 -1.01
N ARG A 36 9.42 -19.25 -0.75
CA ARG A 36 10.75 -18.72 -1.04
C ARG A 36 11.87 -19.58 -0.44
N ASP A 37 11.74 -19.98 0.81
CA ASP A 37 12.81 -20.65 1.56
C ASP A 37 12.97 -22.14 1.18
N ALA A 38 11.93 -22.77 0.63
CA ALA A 38 11.91 -24.21 0.32
C ALA A 38 11.72 -24.55 -1.17
N ARG A 39 11.55 -23.55 -2.03
CA ARG A 39 11.42 -23.70 -3.49
C ARG A 39 12.70 -24.25 -4.10
N ASP A 40 12.52 -25.17 -5.05
CA ASP A 40 13.60 -25.85 -5.76
C ASP A 40 13.35 -25.70 -7.26
N ASP A 41 13.98 -24.67 -7.86
CA ASP A 41 13.73 -24.27 -9.25
C ASP A 41 14.04 -25.42 -10.22
N GLU A 42 15.12 -26.18 -10.01
CA GLU A 42 15.48 -27.30 -10.88
C GLU A 42 14.40 -28.39 -10.89
N LYS A 43 13.92 -28.79 -9.70
CA LYS A 43 12.86 -29.80 -9.60
C LYS A 43 11.53 -29.29 -10.13
N GLU A 44 11.16 -28.05 -9.82
CA GLU A 44 9.90 -27.46 -10.25
C GLU A 44 9.88 -27.28 -11.78
N ILE A 45 10.97 -26.83 -12.41
CA ILE A 45 11.10 -26.75 -13.87
C ILE A 45 10.92 -28.12 -14.51
N ALA A 46 11.58 -29.16 -14.00
CA ALA A 46 11.47 -30.53 -14.53
C ALA A 46 10.06 -31.14 -14.36
N ALA A 47 9.25 -30.59 -13.47
CA ALA A 47 7.87 -30.99 -13.20
C ALA A 47 6.82 -29.98 -13.72
N ALA A 48 7.22 -28.98 -14.51
CA ALA A 48 6.33 -27.95 -15.02
C ALA A 48 5.06 -28.53 -15.68
N GLY A 49 3.90 -27.98 -15.33
CA GLY A 49 2.60 -28.42 -15.85
C GLY A 49 2.09 -29.79 -15.36
N LYS A 50 2.90 -30.61 -14.67
CA LYS A 50 2.46 -31.92 -14.13
C LYS A 50 1.51 -31.71 -12.95
N HIS A 51 0.53 -32.61 -12.80
CA HIS A 51 -0.38 -32.58 -11.67
C HIS A 51 0.33 -33.08 -10.40
N LEU A 52 0.02 -32.50 -9.23
CA LEU A 52 0.66 -32.87 -7.96
C LEU A 52 0.49 -34.36 -7.60
N ALA A 53 -0.63 -34.97 -8.03
CA ALA A 53 -0.87 -36.41 -7.88
C ALA A 53 0.09 -37.32 -8.68
N GLU A 54 0.85 -36.78 -9.63
CA GLU A 54 1.82 -37.52 -10.46
C GLU A 54 3.24 -37.44 -9.89
N LEU A 55 3.45 -36.66 -8.82
CA LEU A 55 4.76 -36.41 -8.23
C LEU A 55 4.98 -37.29 -6.99
N ASN A 56 6.23 -37.70 -6.77
CA ASN A 56 6.69 -38.37 -5.55
C ASN A 56 7.26 -37.39 -4.51
N TRP A 57 7.18 -36.10 -4.79
CA TRP A 57 7.56 -34.98 -3.92
C TRP A 57 6.53 -33.85 -4.10
N LEU A 58 6.56 -32.84 -3.24
CA LEU A 58 5.62 -31.73 -3.27
C LEU A 58 6.36 -30.40 -3.28
N PRO A 59 5.94 -29.44 -4.13
CA PRO A 59 6.44 -28.08 -4.04
C PRO A 59 5.97 -27.43 -2.74
N PRO A 60 6.67 -26.40 -2.24
CA PRO A 60 6.28 -25.74 -1.00
C PRO A 60 4.91 -25.05 -1.08
N CYS A 61 4.45 -24.71 -2.28
CA CYS A 61 3.12 -24.14 -2.52
C CYS A 61 1.98 -25.17 -2.50
N SER A 62 2.26 -26.48 -2.39
CA SER A 62 1.30 -27.60 -2.58
C SER A 62 -0.02 -27.53 -1.81
N ARG A 63 -0.14 -26.65 -0.81
CA ARG A 63 -1.35 -26.42 -0.01
C ARG A 63 -2.43 -25.59 -0.71
N ASP A 64 -2.04 -24.82 -1.73
CA ASP A 64 -2.87 -23.79 -2.36
C ASP A 64 -3.46 -24.24 -3.71
N PRO A 65 -2.72 -24.91 -4.63
CA PRO A 65 -3.19 -25.26 -5.96
C PRO A 65 -4.38 -26.21 -6.00
N GLY A 66 -4.81 -26.79 -4.88
CA GLY A 66 -5.97 -27.67 -4.87
C GLY A 66 -7.32 -26.94 -4.94
N ALA A 67 -7.35 -25.62 -4.69
CA ALA A 67 -8.59 -24.85 -4.59
C ALA A 67 -9.51 -25.02 -5.80
N TRP A 68 -8.98 -25.04 -7.03
CA TRP A 68 -9.74 -25.25 -8.27
C TRP A 68 -9.33 -26.54 -9.02
N SER A 69 -8.68 -27.48 -8.33
CA SER A 69 -8.32 -28.76 -8.94
C SER A 69 -9.52 -29.73 -8.98
N PRO A 70 -9.92 -30.26 -10.16
CA PRO A 70 -10.93 -31.32 -10.23
C PRO A 70 -10.39 -32.69 -9.77
N ARG A 71 -9.08 -32.79 -9.47
CA ARG A 71 -8.42 -34.03 -9.08
C ARG A 71 -7.72 -33.86 -7.72
N GLY A 72 -8.03 -34.76 -6.79
CA GLY A 72 -7.36 -34.83 -5.50
C GLY A 72 -5.89 -35.27 -5.61
N PHE A 73 -5.12 -35.02 -4.56
CA PHE A 73 -3.72 -35.40 -4.45
C PHE A 73 -3.33 -35.55 -2.98
N ARG A 74 -2.14 -36.08 -2.71
CA ARG A 74 -1.68 -36.32 -1.34
C ARG A 74 -0.71 -35.23 -0.89
N ILE A 75 -0.92 -34.67 0.30
CA ILE A 75 0.03 -33.76 0.94
C ILE A 75 0.66 -34.37 2.18
N VAL A 76 1.72 -33.73 2.68
CA VAL A 76 2.38 -34.10 3.94
C VAL A 76 2.46 -32.88 4.85
N HIS A 77 1.82 -32.98 6.01
CA HIS A 77 1.89 -31.95 7.05
C HIS A 77 3.19 -32.10 7.83
N ARG A 78 3.85 -30.97 8.07
CA ARG A 78 5.04 -30.84 8.92
C ARG A 78 4.76 -29.78 9.97
N ASP A 79 5.37 -29.90 11.14
CA ASP A 79 5.16 -28.92 12.23
C ASP A 79 5.62 -27.53 11.78
N PRO A 80 4.72 -26.53 11.75
CA PRO A 80 5.08 -25.17 11.34
C PRO A 80 6.11 -24.50 12.25
N VAL A 81 6.29 -24.98 13.48
CA VAL A 81 7.25 -24.40 14.46
C VAL A 81 8.57 -25.19 14.53
N GLY A 82 8.65 -26.35 13.85
CA GLY A 82 9.86 -27.17 13.82
C GLY A 82 10.29 -27.73 15.19
N ARG A 83 9.32 -28.18 16.00
CA ARG A 83 9.57 -28.90 17.25
C ARG A 83 10.21 -30.26 16.94
N GLU A 84 11.14 -30.68 17.80
CA GLU A 84 11.78 -31.99 17.69
C GLU A 84 10.82 -33.10 18.15
N GLY A 85 10.91 -34.28 17.55
CA GLY A 85 10.11 -35.47 17.93
C GLY A 85 8.74 -35.60 17.26
N LEU A 86 8.28 -34.58 16.51
CA LEU A 86 7.03 -34.64 15.76
C LEU A 86 7.23 -35.24 14.35
N LEU A 87 6.50 -36.31 14.06
CA LEU A 87 6.55 -37.02 12.78
C LEU A 87 5.59 -36.39 11.76
N PRO A 88 5.99 -36.26 10.47
CA PRO A 88 5.11 -35.77 9.42
C PRO A 88 3.88 -36.66 9.23
N VAL A 89 2.75 -36.05 8.86
CA VAL A 89 1.47 -36.76 8.68
C VAL A 89 1.01 -36.59 7.24
N PRO A 90 0.84 -37.67 6.47
CA PRO A 90 0.23 -37.57 5.14
C PRO A 90 -1.30 -37.40 5.23
N GLU A 91 -1.86 -36.59 4.34
CA GLU A 91 -3.31 -36.40 4.16
C GLU A 91 -3.66 -36.50 2.67
N ASP A 92 -4.70 -37.27 2.34
CA ASP A 92 -5.25 -37.32 0.98
C ASP A 92 -6.26 -36.18 0.83
N ILE A 93 -5.96 -35.23 -0.06
CA ILE A 93 -6.74 -34.02 -0.30
C ILE A 93 -7.72 -34.27 -1.45
N PRO A 94 -9.04 -34.10 -1.23
CA PRO A 94 -10.04 -34.27 -2.28
C PRO A 94 -9.98 -33.15 -3.32
N ALA A 95 -10.77 -33.28 -4.38
CA ALA A 95 -10.92 -32.21 -5.38
C ALA A 95 -11.41 -30.89 -4.73
N TYR A 96 -11.11 -29.77 -5.37
CA TYR A 96 -11.56 -28.42 -4.99
C TYR A 96 -11.29 -28.07 -3.53
N THR A 97 -10.08 -28.35 -3.07
CA THR A 97 -9.71 -28.28 -1.65
C THR A 97 -8.40 -27.56 -1.45
N CYS A 98 -8.36 -26.64 -0.49
CA CYS A 98 -7.13 -26.01 0.00
C CYS A 98 -6.90 -26.39 1.47
N THR A 99 -5.71 -26.08 2.01
CA THR A 99 -5.37 -26.42 3.41
C THR A 99 -4.94 -25.22 4.27
N PRO A 100 -5.84 -24.25 4.49
CA PRO A 100 -5.54 -23.02 5.21
C PRO A 100 -5.36 -23.26 6.73
N ALA A 101 -4.60 -22.38 7.40
CA ALA A 101 -4.33 -22.43 8.84
C ALA A 101 -4.62 -21.07 9.51
N PRO A 102 -5.31 -21.05 10.67
CA PRO A 102 -5.67 -19.81 11.37
C PRO A 102 -4.52 -19.31 12.24
N TYR A 103 -3.49 -18.74 11.62
CA TYR A 103 -2.26 -18.36 12.34
C TYR A 103 -2.48 -17.29 13.42
N LEU A 104 -3.36 -16.29 13.21
CA LEU A 104 -3.63 -15.27 14.23
C LEU A 104 -4.16 -15.90 15.52
N TRP A 105 -5.04 -16.90 15.39
CA TRP A 105 -5.62 -17.62 16.52
C TRP A 105 -4.60 -18.41 17.33
N MET A 106 -3.44 -18.70 16.75
CA MET A 106 -2.33 -19.38 17.41
C MET A 106 -1.32 -18.41 18.03
N ARG A 107 -1.58 -17.10 18.04
CA ARG A 107 -0.75 -16.08 18.68
C ARG A 107 -1.23 -15.81 20.10
N GLU A 108 -0.34 -15.92 21.08
CA GLU A 108 -0.63 -15.64 22.50
C GLU A 108 -1.18 -14.23 22.70
N GLU A 109 -0.68 -13.26 21.92
CA GLU A 109 -1.13 -11.86 22.01
C GLU A 109 -2.60 -11.69 21.61
N SER A 110 -3.15 -12.60 20.80
CA SER A 110 -4.52 -12.53 20.28
C SER A 110 -5.51 -13.33 21.11
N VAL A 111 -5.05 -14.29 21.92
CA VAL A 111 -5.92 -15.22 22.66
C VAL A 111 -6.89 -14.50 23.58
N ARG A 112 -6.43 -13.45 24.27
CA ARG A 112 -7.27 -12.70 25.21
C ARG A 112 -8.46 -12.06 24.50
N ASP A 113 -8.19 -11.34 23.42
CA ASP A 113 -9.22 -10.63 22.67
C ASP A 113 -10.22 -11.61 22.03
N ILE A 114 -9.71 -12.74 21.52
CA ILE A 114 -10.53 -13.83 21.00
C ILE A 114 -11.47 -14.39 22.08
N CYS A 115 -10.94 -14.71 23.26
CA CYS A 115 -11.73 -15.23 24.37
C CYS A 115 -12.85 -14.26 24.79
N ASP A 116 -12.55 -12.96 24.80
CA ASP A 116 -13.50 -11.92 25.17
C ASP A 116 -14.60 -11.76 24.13
N GLN A 117 -14.24 -11.73 22.85
CA GLN A 117 -15.18 -11.61 21.73
C GLN A 117 -16.10 -12.83 21.58
N GLU A 118 -15.58 -14.02 21.89
CA GLU A 118 -16.32 -15.28 21.72
C GLU A 118 -16.99 -15.78 22.99
N ASN A 119 -16.90 -15.02 24.11
CA ASN A 119 -17.35 -15.47 25.43
C ASN A 119 -16.81 -16.87 25.78
N PHE A 120 -15.51 -17.07 25.51
CA PHE A 120 -14.83 -18.34 25.67
C PHE A 120 -13.80 -18.25 26.80
N VAL A 121 -13.73 -19.28 27.64
CA VAL A 121 -12.77 -19.32 28.74
C VAL A 121 -11.67 -20.31 28.39
N LEU A 122 -10.44 -19.79 28.33
CA LEU A 122 -9.23 -20.59 28.13
C LEU A 122 -8.22 -20.26 29.23
N GLU A 123 -7.63 -21.29 29.83
CA GLU A 123 -6.56 -21.09 30.79
C GLU A 123 -5.34 -20.42 30.13
N GLY A 124 -4.66 -19.56 30.89
CA GLY A 124 -3.43 -18.92 30.47
C GLY A 124 -2.27 -19.92 30.24
N PRO A 125 -1.15 -19.46 29.67
CA PRO A 125 0.03 -20.31 29.50
C PRO A 125 0.52 -20.80 30.87
N ARG A 126 0.94 -22.08 30.94
CA ARG A 126 1.46 -22.65 32.20
C ARG A 126 2.75 -21.96 32.63
N ASN A 127 3.52 -21.48 31.65
CA ASN A 127 4.69 -20.64 31.89
C ASN A 127 4.31 -19.16 31.65
N PRO A 128 4.30 -18.31 32.68
CA PRO A 128 4.02 -16.88 32.54
C PRO A 128 4.97 -16.14 31.58
N ASP A 129 6.19 -16.63 31.36
CA ASP A 129 7.16 -16.04 30.44
C ASP A 129 6.78 -16.25 28.95
N LYS A 130 5.76 -17.07 28.67
CA LYS A 130 5.27 -17.36 27.32
C LYS A 130 3.98 -16.61 26.97
N GLN A 131 3.83 -15.36 27.44
CA GLN A 131 2.69 -14.51 27.10
C GLN A 131 2.79 -13.86 25.70
N GLN A 132 3.85 -14.15 24.94
CA GLN A 132 4.06 -13.65 23.59
C GLN A 132 4.54 -14.77 22.65
N GLY A 133 4.25 -14.64 21.36
CA GLY A 133 4.59 -15.62 20.34
C GLY A 133 3.49 -16.66 20.08
N TRP A 134 3.89 -17.88 19.71
CA TRP A 134 2.95 -18.97 19.40
C TRP A 134 2.43 -19.63 20.68
N VAL A 135 1.14 -19.95 20.70
CA VAL A 135 0.54 -20.81 21.73
C VAL A 135 1.29 -22.14 21.74
N THR A 136 1.85 -22.54 22.89
CA THR A 136 2.75 -23.70 22.93
C THR A 136 2.12 -24.99 23.43
N GLU A 137 1.10 -24.90 24.28
CA GLU A 137 0.46 -26.07 24.89
C GLU A 137 -0.54 -26.74 23.92
N PRO A 138 -0.43 -28.07 23.66
CA PRO A 138 -1.33 -28.78 22.75
C PRO A 138 -2.80 -28.64 23.10
N VAL A 139 -3.16 -28.71 24.39
CA VAL A 139 -4.55 -28.59 24.85
C VAL A 139 -5.13 -27.24 24.45
N ARG A 140 -4.39 -26.15 24.67
CA ARG A 140 -4.84 -24.78 24.32
C ARG A 140 -4.97 -24.61 22.81
N GLN A 141 -4.02 -25.14 22.04
CA GLN A 141 -4.12 -25.15 20.57
C GLN A 141 -5.38 -25.90 20.09
N ARG A 142 -5.69 -27.07 20.68
CA ARG A 142 -6.88 -27.85 20.30
C ARG A 142 -8.18 -27.10 20.58
N GLU A 143 -8.30 -26.48 21.74
CA GLU A 143 -9.51 -25.71 22.08
C GLU A 143 -9.70 -24.50 21.17
N LEU A 144 -8.62 -23.76 20.86
CA LEU A 144 -8.68 -22.63 19.94
C LEU A 144 -9.03 -23.06 18.51
N LEU A 145 -8.43 -24.15 18.00
CA LEU A 145 -8.77 -24.69 16.68
C LEU A 145 -10.20 -25.21 16.65
N LYS A 146 -10.66 -25.90 17.69
CA LYS A 146 -12.04 -26.37 17.82
C LYS A 146 -13.00 -25.20 17.76
N LEU A 147 -12.75 -24.14 18.54
CA LEU A 147 -13.54 -22.91 18.52
C LEU A 147 -13.56 -22.29 17.11
N PHE A 148 -12.39 -22.12 16.49
CA PHE A 148 -12.27 -21.50 15.15
C PHE A 148 -13.11 -22.24 14.10
N TRP A 149 -12.92 -23.56 13.98
CA TRP A 149 -13.56 -24.35 12.93
C TRP A 149 -15.04 -24.63 13.23
N SER A 150 -15.47 -24.63 14.49
CA SER A 150 -16.88 -24.86 14.87
C SER A 150 -17.85 -23.78 14.37
N LYS A 151 -17.33 -22.60 14.01
CA LYS A 151 -18.15 -21.49 13.50
C LYS A 151 -18.45 -21.58 12.01
N ILE A 152 -17.71 -22.40 11.28
CA ILE A 152 -17.91 -22.61 9.86
C ILE A 152 -18.98 -23.68 9.70
N THR A 153 -20.02 -23.37 8.93
CA THR A 153 -21.16 -24.26 8.68
C THR A 153 -21.10 -24.75 7.23
N PRO A 154 -20.65 -25.99 6.96
CA PRO A 154 -20.65 -26.54 5.61
C PRO A 154 -22.05 -26.48 4.97
N GLY A 155 -22.11 -26.15 3.69
CA GLY A 155 -23.34 -25.91 2.93
C GLY A 155 -23.93 -24.50 3.11
N SER A 156 -23.37 -23.67 3.99
CA SER A 156 -23.85 -22.29 4.20
C SER A 156 -22.72 -21.27 4.22
N SER A 157 -21.61 -21.57 4.88
CA SER A 157 -20.46 -20.68 4.92
C SER A 157 -19.76 -20.59 3.55
N LEU A 158 -19.49 -19.37 3.09
CA LEU A 158 -18.59 -19.05 1.99
C LEU A 158 -17.10 -19.10 2.38
N VAL A 159 -16.25 -19.35 1.38
CA VAL A 159 -14.80 -19.15 1.41
C VAL A 159 -14.37 -18.18 0.32
N PHE A 160 -13.69 -17.10 0.70
CA PHE A 160 -13.14 -16.08 -0.20
C PHE A 160 -11.64 -16.27 -0.35
N TYR A 161 -11.16 -16.40 -1.58
CA TYR A 161 -9.76 -16.59 -1.88
C TYR A 161 -9.12 -15.28 -2.29
N TYR A 162 -7.93 -14.98 -1.76
CA TYR A 162 -7.27 -13.71 -2.04
C TYR A 162 -5.74 -13.85 -2.16
N LEU A 163 -5.13 -12.84 -2.75
CA LEU A 163 -3.69 -12.74 -3.00
C LEU A 163 -3.07 -11.54 -2.29
N ARG A 164 -1.76 -11.64 -2.05
CA ARG A 164 -0.91 -10.53 -1.57
C ARG A 164 -0.49 -9.59 -2.71
N PRO A 165 0.07 -8.40 -2.40
CA PRO A 165 0.54 -7.47 -3.42
C PRO A 165 1.64 -8.07 -4.31
N GLY A 166 1.88 -7.46 -5.47
CA GLY A 166 2.90 -7.90 -6.43
C GLY A 166 2.44 -9.06 -7.31
N VAL A 167 1.15 -9.11 -7.66
CA VAL A 167 0.60 -10.13 -8.58
C VAL A 167 0.62 -9.64 -10.02
N PRO A 168 0.65 -10.52 -11.03
CA PRO A 168 0.85 -10.11 -12.42
C PRO A 168 -0.29 -9.28 -13.00
N VAL A 169 -1.50 -9.39 -12.44
CA VAL A 169 -2.66 -8.60 -12.86
C VAL A 169 -2.66 -7.18 -12.30
N ASP A 170 -1.97 -6.95 -11.17
CA ASP A 170 -1.87 -5.65 -10.51
C ASP A 170 -0.75 -5.68 -9.46
N GLU A 171 0.37 -5.01 -9.75
CA GLU A 171 1.51 -4.97 -8.83
C GLU A 171 1.24 -4.10 -7.60
N ASP A 172 0.39 -3.09 -7.74
CA ASP A 172 0.13 -2.05 -6.73
C ASP A 172 -1.06 -2.41 -5.82
N ALA A 173 -1.96 -3.29 -6.28
CA ALA A 173 -3.08 -3.76 -5.48
C ALA A 173 -2.62 -4.38 -4.17
N ARG A 174 -3.12 -3.83 -3.05
CA ARG A 174 -2.78 -4.36 -1.74
C ARG A 174 -3.32 -5.78 -1.52
N ARG A 175 -4.52 -6.06 -2.03
CA ARG A 175 -5.17 -7.37 -2.03
C ARG A 175 -6.02 -7.51 -3.28
N VAL A 176 -5.96 -8.68 -3.88
CA VAL A 176 -6.79 -9.05 -5.03
C VAL A 176 -7.60 -10.29 -4.67
N ILE A 177 -8.92 -10.24 -4.84
CA ILE A 177 -9.79 -11.40 -4.68
C ILE A 177 -9.66 -12.27 -5.93
N VAL A 178 -9.52 -13.57 -5.73
CA VAL A 178 -9.40 -14.59 -6.78
C VAL A 178 -10.75 -15.19 -7.12
N GLY A 179 -11.56 -15.42 -6.09
CA GLY A 179 -12.79 -16.17 -6.22
C GLY A 179 -13.46 -16.38 -4.88
N VAL A 180 -14.67 -16.93 -4.94
CA VAL A 180 -15.48 -17.29 -3.79
C VAL A 180 -16.17 -18.62 -4.06
N GLY A 181 -16.35 -19.45 -3.04
CA GLY A 181 -17.11 -20.68 -3.16
C GLY A 181 -17.87 -21.04 -1.89
N ARG A 182 -18.88 -21.89 -2.01
CA ARG A 182 -19.57 -22.47 -0.85
C ARG A 182 -18.72 -23.57 -0.25
N ILE A 183 -18.48 -23.52 1.07
CA ILE A 183 -17.74 -24.57 1.77
C ILE A 183 -18.59 -25.83 1.79
N ALA A 184 -18.12 -26.89 1.14
CA ALA A 184 -18.78 -28.18 1.08
C ALA A 184 -18.44 -29.05 2.31
N ALA A 185 -17.18 -29.03 2.74
CA ALA A 185 -16.71 -29.84 3.87
C ALA A 185 -15.47 -29.24 4.53
N ILE A 186 -15.34 -29.51 5.84
CA ILE A 186 -14.12 -29.28 6.61
C ILE A 186 -13.57 -30.64 7.03
N GLY A 187 -12.30 -30.90 6.71
CA GLY A 187 -11.61 -32.13 7.06
C GLY A 187 -11.50 -32.36 8.57
N PRO A 188 -11.13 -33.58 9.01
CA PRO A 188 -10.99 -33.89 10.42
C PRO A 188 -9.82 -33.14 11.07
N GLN A 189 -9.83 -33.02 12.41
CA GLN A 189 -8.64 -32.58 13.15
C GLN A 189 -7.58 -33.68 13.10
N LEU A 190 -6.48 -33.39 12.42
CA LEU A 190 -5.30 -34.27 12.41
C LEU A 190 -4.31 -33.87 13.50
N TYR A 191 -3.43 -34.80 13.86
CA TYR A 191 -2.42 -34.63 14.90
C TYR A 191 -1.10 -35.20 14.43
N PHE A 192 0.00 -34.53 14.78
CA PHE A 192 1.33 -35.06 14.51
C PHE A 192 1.57 -36.35 15.28
N GLY A 193 2.24 -37.32 14.64
CA GLY A 193 2.76 -38.49 15.33
C GLY A 193 3.87 -38.08 16.30
N ASN A 194 4.03 -38.78 17.42
CA ASN A 194 5.12 -38.55 18.36
C ASN A 194 5.99 -39.81 18.48
N THR A 195 7.29 -39.62 18.63
CA THR A 195 8.25 -40.65 19.05
C THR A 195 7.99 -41.21 20.45
N ASN A 196 7.25 -40.49 21.32
CA ASN A 196 6.86 -40.93 22.67
C ASN A 196 5.33 -40.97 22.83
N PRO A 197 4.70 -42.15 23.07
CA PRO A 197 3.24 -42.30 23.15
C PRO A 197 2.55 -41.63 24.34
N THR A 198 3.30 -41.23 25.37
CA THR A 198 2.76 -40.64 26.62
C THR A 198 2.55 -39.13 26.57
N ASP A 199 3.02 -38.47 25.51
CA ASP A 199 2.94 -37.01 25.38
C ASP A 199 1.61 -36.58 24.76
N ASP A 200 1.15 -35.39 25.12
CA ASP A 200 -0.01 -34.75 24.49
C ASP A 200 0.20 -34.60 22.98
N MET A 201 -0.78 -35.07 22.19
CA MET A 201 -0.73 -34.97 20.73
C MET A 201 -0.89 -33.52 20.26
N TYR A 202 0.10 -33.03 19.51
CA TYR A 202 0.06 -31.69 18.92
C TYR A 202 -0.88 -31.67 17.71
N PRO A 203 -1.88 -30.77 17.67
CA PRO A 203 -2.78 -30.66 16.54
C PRO A 203 -2.06 -30.05 15.33
N ILE A 204 -2.40 -30.54 14.15
CA ILE A 204 -2.09 -29.86 12.89
C ILE A 204 -3.02 -28.65 12.78
N TRP A 205 -2.45 -27.45 12.60
CA TRP A 205 -3.22 -26.21 12.60
C TRP A 205 -4.07 -26.03 11.34
N SER A 206 -3.60 -26.55 10.20
CA SER A 206 -4.35 -26.50 8.93
C SER A 206 -5.48 -27.52 8.88
N ARG A 207 -6.56 -27.20 8.17
CA ARG A 207 -7.64 -28.13 7.80
C ARG A 207 -7.81 -28.19 6.30
N ALA A 208 -8.16 -29.36 5.76
CA ALA A 208 -8.71 -29.45 4.42
C ALA A 208 -10.06 -28.74 4.35
N VAL A 209 -10.20 -27.74 3.48
CA VAL A 209 -11.44 -26.98 3.25
C VAL A 209 -11.84 -27.20 1.79
N SER A 210 -12.88 -28.00 1.58
CA SER A 210 -13.41 -28.30 0.26
C SER A 210 -14.53 -27.32 -0.10
N GLN A 211 -14.56 -26.85 -1.35
CA GLN A 211 -15.63 -26.00 -1.86
C GLN A 211 -16.51 -26.74 -2.88
N ASN A 212 -17.78 -26.36 -2.97
CA ASN A 212 -18.75 -26.92 -3.91
C ASN A 212 -18.60 -26.32 -5.32
N PHE A 213 -17.38 -26.26 -5.84
CA PHE A 213 -17.08 -25.80 -7.20
C PHE A 213 -17.21 -26.97 -8.19
N PRO A 214 -17.73 -26.78 -9.42
CA PRO A 214 -18.15 -25.51 -10.05
C PRO A 214 -19.64 -25.21 -9.88
N VAL A 215 -20.37 -25.81 -8.93
CA VAL A 215 -21.82 -25.59 -8.82
C VAL A 215 -22.11 -24.29 -8.06
N GLU A 216 -21.47 -24.10 -6.91
CA GLU A 216 -21.63 -22.96 -6.01
C GLU A 216 -20.28 -22.27 -5.77
N GLY A 217 -19.81 -21.54 -6.78
CA GLY A 217 -18.56 -20.81 -6.69
C GLY A 217 -18.18 -20.10 -7.97
N VAL A 218 -17.23 -19.17 -7.87
CA VAL A 218 -16.69 -18.38 -8.97
C VAL A 218 -15.18 -18.24 -8.80
N ARG A 219 -14.44 -18.42 -9.88
CA ARG A 219 -13.05 -17.97 -10.02
C ARG A 219 -13.01 -16.88 -11.07
N LEU A 220 -12.37 -15.76 -10.76
CA LEU A 220 -12.12 -14.72 -11.74
C LEU A 220 -11.08 -15.22 -12.76
N PRO A 221 -11.30 -15.00 -14.06
CA PRO A 221 -10.53 -15.62 -15.14
C PRO A 221 -9.19 -14.91 -15.41
N TYR A 222 -8.43 -14.57 -14.37
CA TYR A 222 -7.18 -13.82 -14.49
C TYR A 222 -6.17 -14.51 -15.41
N GLN A 223 -5.98 -15.82 -15.23
CA GLN A 223 -5.03 -16.59 -16.04
C GLN A 223 -5.47 -16.66 -17.50
N GLU A 224 -6.76 -16.81 -17.75
CA GLU A 224 -7.32 -16.84 -19.11
C GLU A 224 -7.10 -15.51 -19.83
N TYR A 225 -7.30 -14.38 -19.16
CA TYR A 225 -7.01 -13.06 -19.73
C TYR A 225 -5.52 -12.90 -20.06
N LEU A 226 -4.65 -13.17 -19.08
CA LEU A 226 -3.20 -13.03 -19.25
C LEU A 226 -2.65 -13.95 -20.36
N ASN A 227 -3.09 -15.21 -20.41
CA ASN A 227 -2.65 -16.18 -21.42
C ASN A 227 -3.12 -15.81 -22.84
N ALA A 228 -4.27 -15.15 -22.96
CA ALA A 228 -4.79 -14.65 -24.23
C ALA A 228 -4.22 -13.26 -24.62
N GLY A 229 -3.41 -12.64 -23.76
CA GLY A 229 -2.86 -11.30 -23.97
C GLY A 229 -3.89 -10.18 -23.82
N HIS A 230 -4.99 -10.42 -23.11
CA HIS A 230 -5.99 -9.42 -22.79
C HIS A 230 -5.60 -8.62 -21.54
N ASP A 231 -5.99 -7.34 -21.51
CA ASP A 231 -5.81 -6.49 -20.34
C ASP A 231 -6.83 -6.87 -19.23
N PRO A 232 -6.39 -7.32 -18.05
CA PRO A 232 -7.30 -7.69 -16.97
C PRO A 232 -7.85 -6.49 -16.19
N ALA A 233 -7.51 -5.24 -16.51
CA ALA A 233 -7.80 -4.05 -15.71
C ALA A 233 -9.24 -3.97 -15.15
N ASN A 234 -10.24 -4.31 -15.96
CA ASN A 234 -11.66 -4.23 -15.64
C ASN A 234 -12.19 -5.38 -14.77
N ILE A 235 -11.45 -6.48 -14.67
CA ILE A 235 -11.89 -7.70 -13.97
C ILE A 235 -11.16 -7.91 -12.63
N ILE A 236 -10.25 -7.00 -12.27
CA ILE A 236 -9.48 -7.07 -11.01
C ILE A 236 -10.36 -6.66 -9.83
N CYS A 237 -10.71 -7.63 -9.01
CA CYS A 237 -11.45 -7.41 -7.78
C CYS A 237 -10.52 -6.93 -6.65
N ARG A 238 -10.28 -5.61 -6.60
CA ARG A 238 -9.46 -4.94 -5.59
C ARG A 238 -10.23 -4.80 -4.27
N LEU A 239 -9.55 -5.10 -3.16
CA LEU A 239 -10.13 -4.93 -1.84
C LEU A 239 -9.87 -3.51 -1.29
N PRO A 240 -10.88 -2.81 -0.74
CA PRO A 240 -10.69 -1.55 -0.01
C PRO A 240 -9.72 -1.68 1.16
N ASN A 241 -9.11 -0.54 1.53
CA ASN A 241 -8.10 -0.50 2.58
C ASN A 241 -8.64 -0.92 3.96
N GLY A 242 -9.88 -0.56 4.32
CA GLY A 242 -10.45 -0.89 5.61
C GLY A 242 -10.76 -2.38 5.78
N LEU A 243 -10.90 -3.14 4.69
CA LEU A 243 -11.13 -4.58 4.72
C LEU A 243 -9.84 -5.43 4.79
N ILE A 244 -8.67 -4.84 4.55
CA ILE A 244 -7.37 -5.55 4.55
C ILE A 244 -7.12 -6.40 5.82
N PRO A 245 -7.45 -5.95 7.05
CA PRO A 245 -7.23 -6.74 8.26
C PRO A 245 -7.85 -8.15 8.20
N TYR A 246 -9.05 -8.27 7.60
CA TYR A 246 -9.77 -9.53 7.45
C TYR A 246 -9.20 -10.45 6.34
N PHE A 247 -8.33 -9.90 5.50
CA PHE A 247 -7.65 -10.59 4.40
C PHE A 247 -6.12 -10.49 4.58
N SER A 248 -5.60 -10.73 5.79
CA SER A 248 -4.16 -10.61 6.08
C SER A 248 -3.45 -11.91 6.47
N PHE A 249 -4.15 -12.85 7.12
CA PHE A 249 -3.59 -14.14 7.53
C PHE A 249 -4.00 -15.29 6.60
N VAL A 250 -3.41 -16.47 6.78
CA VAL A 250 -3.66 -17.61 5.86
C VAL A 250 -5.11 -18.06 5.88
N ALA A 251 -5.77 -18.01 7.04
CA ALA A 251 -7.19 -18.21 7.21
C ALA A 251 -7.72 -17.26 8.28
N GLU A 252 -8.78 -16.50 8.00
CA GLU A 252 -9.50 -15.73 9.03
C GLU A 252 -11.01 -15.79 8.85
N HIS A 253 -11.73 -15.45 9.93
CA HIS A 253 -13.17 -15.24 9.87
C HIS A 253 -13.49 -13.91 9.18
N VAL A 254 -14.47 -13.96 8.29
CA VAL A 254 -15.17 -12.79 7.74
C VAL A 254 -16.65 -12.86 8.13
N ASN A 255 -17.27 -11.70 8.32
CA ASN A 255 -18.67 -11.56 8.68
C ASN A 255 -19.49 -11.15 7.45
N ASP A 256 -20.81 -11.23 7.60
CA ASP A 256 -21.73 -11.01 6.48
C ASP A 256 -21.69 -9.56 5.93
N ASP A 257 -21.34 -8.54 6.74
CA ASP A 257 -21.21 -7.15 6.24
C ASP A 257 -19.99 -6.98 5.31
N ILE A 258 -18.86 -7.59 5.67
CA ILE A 258 -17.66 -7.64 4.83
C ILE A 258 -17.96 -8.40 3.53
N ASP A 259 -18.67 -9.51 3.64
CA ASP A 259 -18.98 -10.37 2.52
C ASP A 259 -19.93 -9.71 1.51
N VAL A 260 -20.88 -8.89 1.97
CA VAL A 260 -21.68 -8.02 1.09
C VAL A 260 -20.75 -7.19 0.21
N GLY A 261 -19.82 -6.45 0.80
CA GLY A 261 -18.93 -5.56 0.04
C GLY A 261 -18.00 -6.30 -0.92
N VAL A 262 -17.57 -7.53 -0.60
CA VAL A 262 -16.74 -8.35 -1.48
C VAL A 262 -17.56 -8.95 -2.62
N LEU A 263 -18.74 -9.49 -2.34
CA LEU A 263 -19.61 -10.09 -3.36
C LEU A 263 -20.10 -9.06 -4.37
N GLU A 264 -20.42 -7.84 -3.94
CA GLU A 264 -20.81 -6.74 -4.84
C GLU A 264 -19.72 -6.42 -5.87
N ARG A 265 -18.45 -6.37 -5.43
CA ARG A 265 -17.30 -6.17 -6.32
C ARG A 265 -17.07 -7.36 -7.25
N MET A 266 -17.24 -8.58 -6.74
CA MET A 266 -17.17 -9.78 -7.57
C MET A 266 -18.25 -9.78 -8.65
N ILE A 267 -19.48 -9.36 -8.33
CA ILE A 267 -20.57 -9.22 -9.31
C ILE A 267 -20.19 -8.23 -10.40
N GLN A 268 -19.61 -7.07 -10.06
CA GLN A 268 -19.11 -6.11 -11.04
C GLN A 268 -18.02 -6.72 -11.95
N CYS A 269 -17.04 -7.42 -11.36
CA CYS A 269 -15.96 -8.05 -12.13
C CYS A 269 -16.48 -9.14 -13.08
N VAL A 270 -17.40 -9.99 -12.62
CA VAL A 270 -17.99 -11.05 -13.47
C VAL A 270 -18.90 -10.46 -14.54
N THR A 271 -19.59 -9.34 -14.23
CA THR A 271 -20.37 -8.59 -15.21
C THR A 271 -19.47 -8.05 -16.32
N ALA A 272 -18.32 -7.46 -15.97
CA ALA A 272 -17.32 -7.03 -16.95
C ALA A 272 -16.82 -8.19 -17.81
N VAL A 273 -16.48 -9.34 -17.21
CA VAL A 273 -16.07 -10.55 -17.95
C VAL A 273 -17.14 -10.97 -18.97
N ARG A 274 -18.41 -10.98 -18.57
CA ARG A 274 -19.54 -11.34 -19.44
C ARG A 274 -19.68 -10.34 -20.59
N ASP A 275 -19.67 -9.06 -20.27
CA ASP A 275 -19.95 -7.97 -21.23
C ASP A 275 -18.82 -7.81 -22.25
N GLU A 276 -17.57 -8.04 -21.84
CA GLU A 276 -16.40 -8.03 -22.73
C GLU A 276 -16.37 -9.25 -23.66
N GLY A 277 -16.88 -10.41 -23.21
CA GLY A 277 -16.97 -11.62 -24.02
C GLY A 277 -15.62 -12.22 -24.47
N LEU A 278 -14.51 -11.82 -23.84
CA LEU A 278 -13.15 -12.20 -24.23
C LEU A 278 -12.77 -13.64 -23.82
N VAL A 279 -13.39 -14.17 -22.76
CA VAL A 279 -13.10 -15.52 -22.23
C VAL A 279 -14.39 -16.34 -22.12
N ALA A 280 -14.32 -17.60 -22.54
CA ALA A 280 -15.44 -18.53 -22.46
C ALA A 280 -15.78 -18.91 -21.01
N GLY A 281 -17.08 -18.95 -20.71
CA GLY A 281 -17.61 -19.37 -19.41
C GLY A 281 -19.11 -19.16 -19.33
N ASP A 282 -19.76 -19.87 -18.41
CA ASP A 282 -21.19 -19.66 -18.11
C ASP A 282 -21.34 -18.52 -17.09
N TRP A 283 -21.02 -17.31 -17.52
CA TRP A 283 -20.94 -16.14 -16.65
C TRP A 283 -22.31 -15.71 -16.12
N ASP A 284 -23.40 -15.95 -16.86
CA ASP A 284 -24.76 -15.68 -16.40
C ASP A 284 -25.14 -16.58 -15.22
N ALA A 285 -24.85 -17.88 -15.27
CA ALA A 285 -25.08 -18.76 -14.13
C ALA A 285 -24.23 -18.35 -12.91
N ARG A 286 -22.99 -17.86 -13.13
CA ARG A 286 -22.15 -17.32 -12.05
C ARG A 286 -22.75 -16.08 -11.40
N LEU A 287 -23.30 -15.17 -12.20
CA LEU A 287 -23.96 -13.97 -11.72
C LEU A 287 -25.22 -14.29 -10.93
N VAL A 288 -26.03 -15.25 -11.37
CA VAL A 288 -27.21 -15.72 -10.62
C VAL A 288 -26.79 -16.20 -9.24
N TRP A 289 -25.82 -17.11 -9.17
CA TRP A 289 -25.34 -17.65 -7.90
C TRP A 289 -24.72 -16.58 -6.99
N LEU A 290 -23.94 -15.64 -7.53
CA LEU A 290 -23.38 -14.54 -6.75
C LEU A 290 -24.47 -13.64 -6.16
N ASN A 291 -25.54 -13.37 -6.91
CA ASN A 291 -26.67 -12.58 -6.41
C ASN A 291 -27.46 -13.32 -5.32
N ASP A 292 -27.62 -14.65 -5.45
CA ASP A 292 -28.26 -15.47 -4.42
C ASP A 292 -27.41 -15.48 -3.14
N ALA A 293 -26.09 -15.69 -3.26
CA ALA A 293 -25.16 -15.62 -2.14
C ALA A 293 -25.16 -14.22 -1.49
N LEU A 294 -25.24 -13.15 -2.29
CA LEU A 294 -25.35 -11.78 -1.80
C LEU A 294 -26.64 -11.58 -0.99
N ALA A 295 -27.77 -12.12 -1.45
CA ALA A 295 -29.04 -12.05 -0.72
C ALA A 295 -28.99 -12.80 0.62
N GLU A 296 -28.31 -13.95 0.68
CA GLU A 296 -28.12 -14.71 1.92
C GLU A 296 -27.29 -13.94 2.95
N VAL A 297 -26.16 -13.36 2.54
CA VAL A 297 -25.31 -12.58 3.47
C VAL A 297 -26.02 -11.30 3.93
N TRP A 298 -26.80 -10.63 3.08
CA TRP A 298 -27.62 -9.50 3.50
C TRP A 298 -28.64 -9.89 4.59
N ALA A 299 -29.26 -11.06 4.45
CA ALA A 299 -30.18 -11.57 5.47
C ALA A 299 -29.46 -11.88 6.79
N GLY A 300 -28.26 -12.47 6.72
CA GLY A 300 -27.48 -12.83 7.91
C GLY A 300 -26.79 -11.64 8.60
N ARG A 301 -26.40 -10.61 7.85
CA ARG A 301 -25.90 -9.32 8.37
C ARG A 301 -26.89 -8.69 9.33
N GLY A 302 -28.16 -8.74 8.96
CA GLY A 302 -29.24 -8.14 9.72
C GLY A 302 -29.23 -6.60 9.70
N PRO A 303 -30.21 -5.99 10.40
CA PRO A 303 -30.44 -4.54 10.37
C PRO A 303 -29.42 -3.71 11.17
N PHE A 304 -28.87 -4.26 12.24
CA PHE A 304 -28.02 -3.52 13.18
C PHE A 304 -26.76 -4.33 13.54
N PRO A 305 -25.79 -4.44 12.61
CA PRO A 305 -24.58 -5.21 12.83
C PRO A 305 -23.60 -4.54 13.82
N GLY A 306 -23.75 -3.24 14.11
CA GLY A 306 -22.89 -2.50 15.05
C GLY A 306 -23.27 -2.55 16.53
N ILE A 307 -24.36 -3.23 16.90
CA ILE A 307 -24.88 -3.23 18.29
C ILE A 307 -23.82 -3.67 19.30
N GLY A 308 -23.07 -4.72 18.98
CA GLY A 308 -22.11 -5.35 19.85
C GLY A 308 -20.97 -4.40 20.21
N SER A 309 -20.45 -3.69 19.21
CA SER A 309 -19.41 -2.68 19.38
C SER A 309 -19.91 -1.45 20.14
N VAL A 310 -21.17 -1.05 19.92
CA VAL A 310 -21.82 0.00 20.73
C VAL A 310 -21.99 -0.44 22.18
N LEU A 311 -22.38 -1.68 22.42
CA LEU A 311 -22.49 -2.25 23.77
C LEU A 311 -21.12 -2.32 24.47
N GLN A 312 -20.07 -2.72 23.77
CA GLN A 312 -18.69 -2.72 24.28
C GLN A 312 -18.25 -1.31 24.66
N TYR A 313 -18.46 -0.32 23.79
CA TYR A 313 -18.23 1.09 24.10
C TYR A 313 -19.01 1.56 25.35
N LEU A 314 -20.23 1.06 25.56
CA LEU A 314 -21.02 1.36 26.76
C LEU A 314 -20.52 0.60 28.01
N GLY A 315 -19.62 -0.36 27.87
CA GLY A 315 -18.99 -1.11 28.96
C GLY A 315 -19.52 -2.53 29.15
N CYS A 316 -20.28 -3.06 28.18
CA CYS A 316 -20.69 -4.46 28.12
C CYS A 316 -19.61 -5.28 27.40
N ARG A 317 -18.70 -5.89 28.17
CA ARG A 317 -17.51 -6.60 27.64
C ARG A 317 -17.89 -7.63 26.58
N ARG A 318 -18.95 -8.41 26.82
CA ARG A 318 -19.44 -9.45 25.91
C ARG A 318 -20.49 -8.96 24.89
N GLY A 319 -20.44 -7.68 24.52
CA GLY A 319 -21.43 -7.06 23.63
C GLY A 319 -21.53 -7.73 22.24
N THR A 320 -20.40 -8.03 21.59
CA THR A 320 -20.37 -8.73 20.28
C THR A 320 -20.96 -10.14 20.37
N ALA A 321 -20.61 -10.89 21.42
CA ALA A 321 -21.20 -12.19 21.68
C ALA A 321 -22.72 -12.10 21.89
N TYR A 322 -23.20 -11.12 22.67
CA TYR A 322 -24.63 -10.90 22.88
C TYR A 322 -25.37 -10.59 21.57
N GLN A 323 -24.83 -9.68 20.74
CA GLN A 323 -25.40 -9.41 19.41
C GLN A 323 -25.51 -10.68 18.59
N ARG A 324 -24.43 -11.46 18.49
CA ARG A 324 -24.36 -12.58 17.56
C ARG A 324 -25.16 -13.80 18.02
N LEU A 325 -25.21 -14.07 19.32
CA LEU A 325 -25.80 -15.30 19.87
C LEU A 325 -27.25 -15.10 20.33
N GLU A 326 -27.62 -13.89 20.77
CA GLU A 326 -28.90 -13.65 21.42
C GLU A 326 -29.86 -12.81 20.56
N LEU A 327 -29.40 -11.76 19.89
CA LEU A 327 -30.29 -10.88 19.11
C LEU A 327 -30.92 -11.49 17.85
N PRO A 328 -30.38 -12.55 17.21
CA PRO A 328 -31.11 -13.26 16.17
C PRO A 328 -32.45 -13.83 16.67
N LYS A 329 -32.55 -14.20 17.97
CA LYS A 329 -33.79 -14.70 18.58
C LYS A 329 -34.86 -13.61 18.68
N VAL A 330 -34.44 -12.36 18.92
CA VAL A 330 -35.32 -11.18 18.95
C VAL A 330 -35.83 -10.88 17.55
N THR A 331 -34.92 -10.85 16.58
CA THR A 331 -35.24 -10.59 15.17
C THR A 331 -36.17 -11.66 14.59
N ALA A 332 -35.95 -12.94 14.94
CA ALA A 332 -36.83 -14.05 14.55
C ALA A 332 -38.26 -13.94 15.14
N SER A 333 -38.43 -13.16 16.20
CA SER A 333 -39.74 -12.84 16.80
C SER A 333 -40.36 -11.56 16.21
N ASP A 334 -39.83 -11.06 15.09
CA ASP A 334 -40.23 -9.84 14.40
C ASP A 334 -40.14 -8.57 15.27
N GLN A 335 -39.26 -8.58 16.28
CA GLN A 335 -38.98 -7.44 17.14
C GLN A 335 -37.71 -6.73 16.70
N ASN A 336 -37.69 -5.41 16.81
CA ASN A 336 -36.51 -4.62 16.50
C ASN A 336 -35.40 -4.88 17.54
N PRO A 337 -34.24 -5.45 17.15
CA PRO A 337 -33.21 -5.83 18.10
C PRO A 337 -32.55 -4.63 18.77
N TRP A 338 -32.50 -3.46 18.11
CA TRP A 338 -31.98 -2.24 18.73
C TRP A 338 -32.94 -1.69 19.78
N GLU A 339 -34.25 -1.66 19.50
CA GLU A 339 -35.25 -1.22 20.48
C GLU A 339 -35.27 -2.12 21.73
N HIS A 340 -35.09 -3.43 21.54
CA HIS A 340 -34.89 -4.36 22.65
C HIS A 340 -33.67 -4.00 23.49
N VAL A 341 -32.52 -3.74 22.86
CA VAL A 341 -31.30 -3.31 23.57
C VAL A 341 -31.51 -2.00 24.32
N VAL A 342 -32.17 -1.01 23.71
CA VAL A 342 -32.52 0.25 24.38
C VAL A 342 -33.43 0.00 25.58
N ALA A 343 -34.44 -0.87 25.46
CA ALA A 343 -35.29 -1.24 26.59
C ALA A 343 -34.49 -1.89 27.74
N VAL A 344 -33.48 -2.71 27.43
CA VAL A 344 -32.55 -3.26 28.44
C VAL A 344 -31.68 -2.18 29.07
N LEU A 345 -31.16 -1.23 28.29
CA LEU A 345 -30.35 -0.11 28.75
C LEU A 345 -31.14 0.86 29.65
N GLU A 346 -32.45 0.97 29.42
CA GLU A 346 -33.37 1.80 30.20
C GLU A 346 -34.00 1.06 31.40
N GLY A 347 -33.71 -0.24 31.57
CA GLY A 347 -34.29 -1.06 32.64
C GLY A 347 -35.78 -1.39 32.44
N ARG A 348 -36.31 -1.20 31.22
CA ARG A 348 -37.67 -1.59 30.82
C ARG A 348 -37.77 -3.06 30.41
N ALA A 349 -36.64 -3.71 30.12
CA ALA A 349 -36.55 -5.13 29.76
C ALA A 349 -35.29 -5.77 30.36
N SER A 350 -35.24 -7.10 30.33
CA SER A 350 -34.04 -7.89 30.68
C SER A 350 -33.33 -8.40 29.41
N PRO A 351 -32.01 -8.63 29.45
CA PRO A 351 -31.29 -9.32 28.39
C PRO A 351 -31.94 -10.66 28.08
N VAL A 352 -31.89 -11.09 26.80
CA VAL A 352 -32.52 -12.35 26.35
C VAL A 352 -32.01 -13.54 27.17
N ASN A 353 -30.70 -13.58 27.41
CA ASN A 353 -30.07 -14.51 28.34
C ASN A 353 -29.65 -13.75 29.62
N PRO A 354 -30.21 -14.11 30.81
CA PRO A 354 -29.87 -13.47 32.08
C PRO A 354 -28.39 -13.51 32.47
N GLU A 355 -27.59 -14.40 31.89
CA GLU A 355 -26.13 -14.46 32.14
C GLU A 355 -25.40 -13.17 31.73
N TYR A 356 -25.97 -12.37 30.83
CA TYR A 356 -25.42 -11.09 30.40
C TYR A 356 -25.80 -9.92 31.29
N GLU A 357 -26.72 -10.09 32.25
CA GLU A 357 -27.17 -9.03 33.16
C GLU A 357 -26.02 -8.28 33.86
N PRO A 358 -24.95 -8.94 34.34
CA PRO A 358 -23.80 -8.25 34.93
C PRO A 358 -23.06 -7.31 33.95
N ASP A 359 -23.02 -7.64 32.65
CA ASP A 359 -22.34 -6.82 31.64
C ASP A 359 -23.09 -5.50 31.37
N PHE A 360 -24.43 -5.49 31.52
CA PHE A 360 -25.24 -4.29 31.26
C PHE A 360 -25.14 -3.23 32.37
N GLY A 361 -24.59 -3.55 33.55
CA GLY A 361 -24.51 -2.61 34.67
C GLY A 361 -23.76 -1.30 34.35
N ASN A 362 -22.62 -1.39 33.65
CA ASN A 362 -21.89 -0.20 33.18
C ASN A 362 -22.62 0.49 32.02
N ALA A 363 -23.16 -0.31 31.10
CA ALA A 363 -23.84 0.19 29.92
C ALA A 363 -25.06 1.05 30.25
N ARG A 364 -25.90 0.62 31.21
CA ARG A 364 -27.03 1.39 31.72
C ARG A 364 -26.59 2.73 32.32
N ARG A 365 -25.53 2.72 33.14
CA ARG A 365 -25.01 3.94 33.78
C ARG A 365 -24.52 4.95 32.74
N ARG A 366 -23.74 4.51 31.74
CA ARG A 366 -23.29 5.40 30.66
C ARG A 366 -24.45 5.92 29.82
N TRP A 367 -25.39 5.04 29.43
CA TRP A 367 -26.56 5.40 28.65
C TRP A 367 -27.40 6.50 29.31
N GLN A 368 -27.66 6.38 30.62
CA GLN A 368 -28.44 7.36 31.39
C GLN A 368 -27.78 8.74 31.48
N VAL A 369 -26.44 8.80 31.49
CA VAL A 369 -25.68 10.06 31.56
C VAL A 369 -25.63 10.77 30.20
N PHE A 370 -25.61 10.02 29.11
CA PHE A 370 -25.56 10.59 27.77
C PHE A 370 -26.84 11.37 27.44
N ASN A 371 -26.65 12.51 26.75
CA ASN A 371 -27.75 13.31 26.21
C ASN A 371 -28.42 12.60 25.02
N GLU A 372 -29.54 13.15 24.55
CA GLU A 372 -30.30 12.59 23.44
C GLU A 372 -29.47 12.51 22.15
N ALA A 373 -28.74 13.57 21.79
CA ALA A 373 -27.90 13.59 20.59
C ALA A 373 -26.84 12.47 20.58
N ARG A 374 -26.20 12.18 21.71
CA ARG A 374 -25.26 11.07 21.84
C ARG A 374 -25.94 9.72 21.72
N ARG A 375 -27.13 9.54 22.32
CA ARG A 375 -27.89 8.29 22.21
C ARG A 375 -28.35 8.02 20.77
N ASP A 376 -28.80 9.06 20.08
CA ASP A 376 -29.16 9.01 18.67
C ASP A 376 -27.95 8.69 17.78
N LEU A 377 -26.78 9.29 18.09
CA LEU A 377 -25.55 8.96 17.39
C LEU A 377 -25.20 7.48 17.58
N LEU A 378 -25.26 6.95 18.80
CA LEU A 378 -25.02 5.52 19.06
C LEU A 378 -26.04 4.62 18.36
N ALA A 379 -27.32 5.03 18.30
CA ALA A 379 -28.35 4.33 17.54
C ALA A 379 -28.05 4.31 16.03
N MET A 380 -27.54 5.41 15.49
CA MET A 380 -27.07 5.46 14.11
C MET A 380 -25.87 4.54 13.89
N LEU A 381 -24.86 4.58 14.77
CA LEU A 381 -23.65 3.77 14.68
C LEU A 381 -23.94 2.27 14.80
N ALA A 382 -24.99 1.86 15.52
CA ALA A 382 -25.43 0.47 15.60
C ALA A 382 -25.84 -0.13 14.23
N ARG A 383 -26.06 0.69 13.20
CA ARG A 383 -26.38 0.25 11.83
C ARG A 383 -25.14 -0.12 10.99
N PHE A 384 -23.96 0.25 11.48
CA PHE A 384 -22.69 0.12 10.78
C PHE A 384 -21.84 -0.97 11.46
N GLU A 385 -21.23 -1.88 10.70
CA GLU A 385 -20.30 -2.88 11.24
C GLU A 385 -18.97 -2.20 11.59
N LEU A 386 -18.95 -1.58 12.76
CA LEU A 386 -17.79 -0.88 13.29
C LEU A 386 -17.14 -1.70 14.40
N THR A 387 -15.84 -1.52 14.59
CA THR A 387 -15.13 -1.98 15.79
C THR A 387 -15.44 -1.09 17.00
N GLU A 388 -15.21 -1.57 18.23
CA GLU A 388 -15.34 -0.74 19.45
C GLU A 388 -14.50 0.55 19.35
N ALA A 389 -13.27 0.45 18.85
CA ALA A 389 -12.37 1.59 18.66
C ALA A 389 -12.93 2.61 17.65
N GLN A 390 -13.60 2.15 16.59
CA GLN A 390 -14.28 3.03 15.63
C GLN A 390 -15.52 3.69 16.25
N VAL A 391 -16.31 2.96 17.04
CA VAL A 391 -17.45 3.55 17.77
C VAL A 391 -16.96 4.61 18.74
N GLU A 392 -15.93 4.33 19.54
CA GLU A 392 -15.33 5.33 20.43
C GLU A 392 -14.80 6.54 19.65
N ARG A 393 -14.12 6.30 18.53
CA ARG A 393 -13.56 7.35 17.68
C ARG A 393 -14.63 8.31 17.17
N VAL A 394 -15.80 7.82 16.77
CA VAL A 394 -16.89 8.68 16.27
C VAL A 394 -17.70 9.28 17.43
N ALA A 395 -17.98 8.52 18.48
CA ALA A 395 -18.79 8.98 19.59
C ALA A 395 -18.05 9.98 20.49
N ASN A 396 -16.82 9.71 20.89
CA ASN A 396 -16.05 10.55 21.80
C ASN A 396 -15.54 11.83 21.09
N PRO A 397 -15.92 13.05 21.52
CA PRO A 397 -15.56 14.29 20.83
C PRO A 397 -14.05 14.53 20.73
N ASP A 398 -13.29 14.17 21.78
CA ASP A 398 -11.84 14.33 21.80
C ASP A 398 -11.16 13.34 20.86
N ALA A 399 -11.64 12.10 20.81
CA ALA A 399 -11.14 11.09 19.89
C ALA A 399 -11.49 11.44 18.44
N ARG A 400 -12.72 11.92 18.22
CA ARG A 400 -13.25 12.34 16.93
C ARG A 400 -12.40 13.45 16.30
N GLN A 401 -12.10 14.49 17.08
CA GLN A 401 -11.25 15.60 16.62
C GLN A 401 -9.79 15.15 16.33
N LYS A 402 -9.24 14.23 17.12
CA LYS A 402 -7.91 13.64 16.89
C LYS A 402 -7.87 12.83 15.59
N ALA A 403 -8.94 12.12 15.27
CA ALA A 403 -9.11 11.34 14.04
C ALA A 403 -9.39 12.19 12.78
N GLY A 404 -9.58 13.50 12.93
CA GLY A 404 -9.84 14.40 11.79
C GLY A 404 -11.31 14.62 11.48
N ILE A 405 -12.22 13.95 12.21
CA ILE A 405 -13.66 14.19 12.10
C ILE A 405 -13.99 15.46 12.89
N LEU A 406 -14.27 16.56 12.19
CA LEU A 406 -14.52 17.86 12.78
C LEU A 406 -16.01 18.10 13.05
N SER A 407 -16.88 17.31 12.43
CA SER A 407 -18.32 17.44 12.58
C SER A 407 -18.81 17.18 14.01
N THR A 408 -19.85 17.93 14.38
CA THR A 408 -20.63 17.77 15.60
C THR A 408 -21.57 16.57 15.50
N GLU A 409 -22.12 16.13 16.62
CA GLU A 409 -23.08 15.00 16.63
C GLU A 409 -24.31 15.29 15.78
N ALA A 410 -24.82 16.53 15.81
CA ALA A 410 -25.96 16.96 15.02
C ALA A 410 -25.67 16.92 13.51
N GLU A 411 -24.47 17.36 13.09
CA GLU A 411 -24.05 17.29 11.69
C GLU A 411 -23.89 15.85 11.22
N LEU A 412 -23.28 14.98 12.04
CA LEU A 412 -23.16 13.56 11.72
C LEU A 412 -24.53 12.86 11.61
N LEU A 413 -25.48 13.21 12.47
CA LEU A 413 -26.85 12.69 12.40
C LEU A 413 -27.60 13.16 11.15
N ALA A 414 -27.35 14.41 10.71
CA ALA A 414 -27.94 14.96 9.48
C ALA A 414 -27.30 14.34 8.23
N ASN A 415 -25.99 14.14 8.24
CA ASN A 415 -25.25 13.50 7.16
C ASN A 415 -24.25 12.45 7.70
N PRO A 416 -24.65 11.17 7.77
CA PRO A 416 -23.79 10.09 8.27
C PRO A 416 -22.57 9.82 7.38
N TYR A 417 -22.61 10.17 6.09
CA TYR A 417 -21.47 10.01 5.18
C TYR A 417 -20.29 10.93 5.52
N LEU A 418 -20.49 11.97 6.36
CA LEU A 418 -19.40 12.78 6.91
C LEU A 418 -18.37 11.94 7.69
N ILE A 419 -18.78 10.79 8.23
CA ILE A 419 -17.86 9.84 8.88
C ILE A 419 -16.79 9.39 7.87
N TYR A 420 -17.19 8.93 6.68
CA TYR A 420 -16.27 8.53 5.62
C TYR A 420 -15.50 9.73 5.01
N GLU A 421 -16.18 10.87 4.85
CA GLU A 421 -15.58 12.06 4.26
C GLU A 421 -14.45 12.63 5.15
N GLN A 422 -14.52 12.46 6.48
CA GLN A 422 -13.59 13.12 7.41
C GLN A 422 -12.69 12.18 8.23
N ASP A 423 -13.04 10.91 8.41
CA ASP A 423 -12.25 9.98 9.23
C ASP A 423 -10.90 9.66 8.58
N LEU A 424 -9.81 10.06 9.24
CA LEU A 424 -8.45 9.75 8.82
C LEU A 424 -7.92 8.46 9.48
N GLY A 425 -8.70 7.84 10.38
CA GLY A 425 -8.28 6.69 11.16
C GLY A 425 -7.29 7.06 12.29
N THR A 426 -6.59 6.05 12.80
CA THR A 426 -5.50 6.16 13.79
C THR A 426 -4.41 5.11 13.48
N ASN A 427 -3.32 5.11 14.23
CA ASN A 427 -2.28 4.08 14.16
C ASN A 427 -2.79 2.68 14.55
N GLU A 428 -3.87 2.62 15.35
CA GLU A 428 -4.44 1.37 15.88
C GLU A 428 -5.69 0.93 15.10
N SER A 429 -6.30 1.82 14.31
CA SER A 429 -7.54 1.51 13.59
C SER A 429 -7.64 2.27 12.27
N VAL A 430 -7.89 1.52 11.20
CA VAL A 430 -8.07 2.07 9.85
C VAL A 430 -9.28 3.01 9.76
N PRO A 431 -9.27 3.96 8.79
CA PRO A 431 -10.45 4.76 8.46
C PRO A 431 -11.69 3.91 8.21
N ILE A 432 -12.87 4.45 8.50
CA ILE A 432 -14.15 3.81 8.20
C ILE A 432 -14.43 3.93 6.70
N ASP A 433 -14.60 2.80 6.02
CA ASP A 433 -14.84 2.74 4.58
C ASP A 433 -16.26 3.21 4.21
N LEU A 434 -16.42 3.72 2.98
CA LEU A 434 -17.70 4.19 2.43
C LEU A 434 -18.77 3.11 2.51
N ASP A 435 -18.43 1.88 2.13
CA ASP A 435 -19.37 0.75 2.08
C ASP A 435 -20.03 0.48 3.43
N ILE A 436 -19.29 0.58 4.53
CA ILE A 436 -19.80 0.35 5.88
C ILE A 436 -20.93 1.34 6.20
N ILE A 437 -20.75 2.61 5.81
CA ILE A 437 -21.77 3.65 5.96
C ILE A 437 -22.91 3.41 4.99
N ASP A 438 -22.61 3.12 3.72
CA ASP A 438 -23.60 2.89 2.66
C ASP A 438 -24.54 1.73 3.01
N HIS A 439 -24.02 0.62 3.54
CA HIS A 439 -24.80 -0.56 3.94
C HIS A 439 -25.82 -0.25 5.03
N GLY A 440 -25.46 0.60 5.99
CA GLY A 440 -26.37 0.99 7.08
C GLY A 440 -27.37 2.10 6.70
N MET A 441 -27.05 2.88 5.66
CA MET A 441 -27.90 3.95 5.16
C MET A 441 -28.87 3.50 4.06
N LEU A 442 -28.48 2.48 3.29
CA LEU A 442 -29.29 1.85 2.25
C LEU A 442 -29.38 0.32 2.52
N PRO A 443 -30.02 -0.11 3.63
CA PRO A 443 -30.15 -1.52 3.95
C PRO A 443 -31.04 -2.25 2.92
N ASP A 444 -30.74 -3.51 2.65
CA ASP A 444 -31.48 -4.34 1.69
C ASP A 444 -32.24 -5.49 2.38
N GLY A 445 -33.21 -6.07 1.67
CA GLY A 445 -33.91 -7.29 2.06
C GLY A 445 -34.67 -7.15 3.38
N ALA A 446 -34.60 -8.18 4.22
CA ALA A 446 -35.30 -8.21 5.51
C ALA A 446 -34.76 -7.16 6.50
N ALA A 447 -33.49 -6.77 6.38
CA ALA A 447 -32.86 -5.77 7.24
C ALA A 447 -33.51 -4.39 7.09
N ALA A 448 -33.96 -4.02 5.88
CA ALA A 448 -34.61 -2.73 5.62
C ALA A 448 -35.88 -2.50 6.44
N ARG A 449 -36.57 -3.56 6.89
CA ARG A 449 -37.86 -3.47 7.60
C ARG A 449 -37.74 -2.86 9.00
N PHE A 450 -36.57 -2.96 9.63
CA PHE A 450 -36.35 -2.50 11.01
C PHE A 450 -35.76 -1.09 11.09
N VAL A 451 -35.42 -0.48 9.95
CA VAL A 451 -34.90 0.89 9.88
C VAL A 451 -35.97 1.78 9.25
N PRO A 452 -36.46 2.81 9.94
CA PRO A 452 -37.51 3.65 9.39
C PRO A 452 -37.01 4.45 8.17
N PRO A 453 -37.85 4.70 7.15
CA PRO A 453 -37.45 5.42 5.93
C PRO A 453 -36.84 6.80 6.17
N THR A 454 -37.19 7.46 7.28
CA THR A 454 -36.64 8.76 7.69
C THR A 454 -35.18 8.69 8.13
N LYS A 455 -34.65 7.48 8.37
CA LYS A 455 -33.27 7.23 8.76
C LYS A 455 -32.44 6.60 7.63
N THR A 456 -33.07 6.19 6.53
CA THR A 456 -32.37 5.67 5.33
C THR A 456 -32.17 6.76 4.28
N VAL A 457 -31.47 6.43 3.20
CA VAL A 457 -31.33 7.27 2.01
C VAL A 457 -31.98 6.60 0.80
N VAL A 458 -32.26 7.39 -0.24
CA VAL A 458 -32.55 6.86 -1.58
C VAL A 458 -31.25 6.69 -2.37
N HIS A 459 -31.30 5.98 -3.49
CA HIS A 459 -30.12 5.66 -4.31
C HIS A 459 -29.29 6.90 -4.69
N ASP A 460 -29.94 7.97 -5.12
CA ASP A 460 -29.26 9.18 -5.61
C ASP A 460 -29.37 10.35 -4.62
N ASP A 461 -29.45 10.06 -3.32
CA ASP A 461 -29.44 11.07 -2.27
C ASP A 461 -28.14 11.90 -2.34
N ALA A 462 -28.26 13.24 -2.32
CA ALA A 462 -27.15 14.17 -2.45
C ALA A 462 -25.96 13.84 -1.53
N ARG A 463 -26.24 13.38 -0.29
CA ARG A 463 -25.21 12.99 0.70
C ARG A 463 -24.41 11.79 0.22
N ARG A 464 -25.10 10.76 -0.30
CA ARG A 464 -24.50 9.55 -0.86
C ARG A 464 -23.71 9.88 -2.13
N VAL A 465 -24.30 10.66 -3.03
CA VAL A 465 -23.66 11.10 -4.28
C VAL A 465 -22.35 11.85 -3.99
N ARG A 466 -22.33 12.77 -3.04
CA ARG A 466 -21.11 13.50 -2.62
C ARG A 466 -20.04 12.57 -2.06
N ALA A 467 -20.44 11.58 -1.26
CA ALA A 467 -19.52 10.61 -0.66
C ALA A 467 -18.88 9.71 -1.73
N VAL A 468 -19.67 9.22 -2.70
CA VAL A 468 -19.16 8.44 -3.84
C VAL A 468 -18.26 9.29 -4.74
N ALA A 469 -18.67 10.53 -5.04
CA ALA A 469 -17.83 11.48 -5.78
C ALA A 469 -16.49 11.72 -5.09
N THR A 470 -16.50 11.84 -3.76
CA THR A 470 -15.28 11.98 -2.94
C THR A 470 -14.40 10.74 -3.04
N ALA A 471 -14.98 9.54 -3.01
CA ALA A 471 -14.24 8.28 -3.17
C ALA A 471 -13.57 8.18 -4.55
N VAL A 472 -14.32 8.52 -5.60
CA VAL A 472 -13.83 8.56 -6.98
C VAL A 472 -12.67 9.57 -7.14
N LEU A 473 -12.84 10.79 -6.64
CA LEU A 473 -11.81 11.83 -6.74
C LEU A 473 -10.58 11.54 -5.88
N ARG A 474 -10.74 10.86 -4.73
CA ARG A 474 -9.60 10.35 -3.94
C ARG A 474 -8.80 9.31 -4.73
N ALA A 475 -9.47 8.37 -5.40
CA ALA A 475 -8.80 7.39 -6.25
C ALA A 475 -8.08 8.05 -7.44
N ALA A 476 -8.70 9.04 -8.08
CA ALA A 476 -8.06 9.82 -9.14
C ALA A 476 -6.83 10.60 -8.63
N ALA A 477 -6.91 11.18 -7.43
CA ALA A 477 -5.80 11.87 -6.77
C ALA A 477 -4.63 10.93 -6.44
N GLU A 478 -4.90 9.68 -6.06
CA GLU A 478 -3.86 8.65 -5.88
C GLU A 478 -3.14 8.30 -7.19
N GLN A 479 -3.83 8.45 -8.34
CA GLN A 479 -3.27 8.28 -9.68
C GLN A 479 -2.60 9.56 -10.23
N GLY A 480 -2.69 10.68 -9.50
CA GLY A 480 -2.04 11.94 -9.84
C GLY A 480 -2.98 13.04 -10.34
N ASP A 481 -4.25 12.77 -10.58
CA ASP A 481 -5.21 13.76 -11.09
C ASP A 481 -5.74 14.66 -9.97
N THR A 482 -5.72 15.98 -10.15
CA THR A 482 -6.31 16.94 -9.18
C THR A 482 -7.77 17.30 -9.49
N VAL A 483 -8.20 17.08 -10.72
CA VAL A 483 -9.54 17.36 -11.24
C VAL A 483 -9.96 16.31 -12.28
N LEU A 484 -11.25 16.08 -12.43
CA LEU A 484 -11.85 15.27 -13.49
C LEU A 484 -12.89 16.08 -14.27
N PRO A 485 -13.08 15.82 -15.57
CA PRO A 485 -14.28 16.23 -16.29
C PRO A 485 -15.55 15.69 -15.60
N LEU A 486 -16.61 16.51 -15.51
CA LEU A 486 -17.85 16.13 -14.84
C LEU A 486 -18.45 14.84 -15.40
N ASN A 487 -18.46 14.66 -16.71
CA ASN A 487 -18.98 13.44 -17.35
C ASN A 487 -18.19 12.19 -16.95
N GLN A 488 -16.87 12.30 -16.78
CA GLN A 488 -16.04 11.20 -16.32
C GLN A 488 -16.33 10.87 -14.86
N LEU A 489 -16.46 11.88 -14.00
CA LEU A 489 -16.86 11.69 -12.60
C LEU A 489 -18.22 10.98 -12.50
N LEU A 490 -19.26 11.46 -13.20
CA LEU A 490 -20.59 10.85 -13.14
C LEU A 490 -20.59 9.39 -13.67
N GLY A 491 -19.80 9.11 -14.70
CA GLY A 491 -19.59 7.74 -15.19
C GLY A 491 -18.95 6.83 -14.15
N GLN A 492 -17.92 7.32 -13.46
CA GLN A 492 -17.24 6.56 -12.40
C GLN A 492 -18.11 6.41 -11.13
N ILE A 493 -18.96 7.37 -10.79
CA ILE A 493 -19.98 7.24 -9.74
C ILE A 493 -20.97 6.13 -10.09
N THR A 494 -21.45 6.12 -11.34
CA THR A 494 -22.39 5.09 -11.85
C THR A 494 -21.78 3.69 -11.79
N ALA A 495 -20.48 3.57 -12.08
CA ALA A 495 -19.77 2.30 -12.05
C ALA A 495 -19.33 1.85 -10.64
N HIS A 496 -19.47 2.70 -9.61
CA HIS A 496 -18.90 2.44 -8.29
C HIS A 496 -19.55 1.25 -7.57
N PHE A 497 -20.88 1.14 -7.67
CA PHE A 497 -21.67 0.06 -7.05
C PHE A 497 -22.32 -0.83 -8.12
N PRO A 498 -22.65 -2.09 -7.81
CA PRO A 498 -23.43 -2.94 -8.72
C PRO A 498 -24.83 -2.37 -8.94
N ASP A 499 -25.50 -2.80 -10.01
CA ASP A 499 -26.80 -2.26 -10.45
C ASP A 499 -27.88 -2.24 -9.36
N ARG A 500 -27.93 -3.27 -8.52
CA ARG A 500 -28.88 -3.36 -7.40
C ARG A 500 -28.71 -2.23 -6.37
N ARG A 501 -27.53 -1.65 -6.27
CA ARG A 501 -27.13 -0.56 -5.37
C ARG A 501 -26.70 0.69 -6.13
N ALA A 502 -27.08 0.83 -7.39
CA ALA A 502 -26.53 1.87 -8.26
C ALA A 502 -26.67 3.28 -7.66
N CYS A 503 -25.72 4.15 -7.98
CA CYS A 503 -25.74 5.58 -7.70
C CYS A 503 -25.63 6.27 -9.06
N ARG A 504 -26.73 6.80 -9.59
CA ARG A 504 -26.84 7.32 -10.96
C ARG A 504 -27.36 8.77 -10.91
N PRO A 505 -26.61 9.69 -10.30
CA PRO A 505 -27.04 11.08 -10.19
C PRO A 505 -27.26 11.68 -11.59
N ASP A 506 -28.40 12.33 -11.76
CA ASP A 506 -28.65 13.15 -12.94
C ASP A 506 -27.71 14.36 -12.95
N ARG A 507 -27.22 14.72 -14.14
CA ARG A 507 -26.23 15.79 -14.31
C ARG A 507 -26.77 17.15 -13.86
N ASP A 508 -28.01 17.46 -14.22
CA ASP A 508 -28.60 18.77 -13.94
C ASP A 508 -28.98 18.87 -12.46
N VAL A 509 -29.40 17.76 -11.84
CA VAL A 509 -29.61 17.68 -10.38
C VAL A 509 -28.29 17.86 -9.62
N PHE A 510 -27.23 17.14 -10.00
CA PHE A 510 -25.90 17.30 -9.39
C PHE A 510 -25.40 18.75 -9.50
N ALA A 511 -25.63 19.39 -10.65
CA ALA A 511 -25.28 20.79 -10.85
C ALA A 511 -26.15 21.75 -10.02
N ALA A 512 -27.44 21.48 -9.89
CA ALA A 512 -28.35 22.27 -9.06
C ALA A 512 -28.03 22.17 -7.55
N GLU A 513 -27.44 21.05 -7.11
CA GLU A 513 -27.02 20.80 -5.73
C GLU A 513 -25.55 21.22 -5.45
N ALA A 514 -24.94 22.02 -6.34
CA ALA A 514 -23.55 22.46 -6.23
C ALA A 514 -23.18 23.06 -4.87
N ASP A 515 -24.06 23.87 -4.28
CA ASP A 515 -23.84 24.49 -2.97
C ASP A 515 -23.66 23.43 -1.88
N PHE A 516 -24.44 22.36 -1.90
CA PHE A 516 -24.31 21.25 -0.95
C PHE A 516 -23.01 20.45 -1.18
N HIS A 517 -22.62 20.26 -2.44
CA HIS A 517 -21.40 19.53 -2.78
C HIS A 517 -20.12 20.32 -2.46
N SER A 518 -20.19 21.65 -2.44
CA SER A 518 -19.03 22.56 -2.31
C SER A 518 -18.28 22.47 -0.97
N ASP A 519 -18.88 21.85 0.05
CA ASP A 519 -18.20 21.56 1.33
C ASP A 519 -16.96 20.68 1.14
N THR A 520 -17.01 19.74 0.18
CA THR A 520 -15.97 18.72 -0.05
C THR A 520 -15.45 18.72 -1.48
N LEU A 521 -16.28 19.13 -2.44
CA LEU A 521 -15.94 19.16 -3.86
C LEU A 521 -15.68 20.59 -4.32
N TRP A 522 -14.71 20.76 -5.21
CA TRP A 522 -14.58 21.97 -6.02
C TRP A 522 -15.30 21.75 -7.34
N LEU A 523 -16.13 22.72 -7.76
CA LEU A 523 -16.95 22.64 -8.97
C LEU A 523 -16.66 23.85 -9.87
N ASP A 524 -16.41 23.60 -11.15
CA ASP A 524 -16.30 24.62 -12.19
C ASP A 524 -17.25 24.28 -13.34
N PHE A 525 -18.43 24.88 -13.29
CA PHE A 525 -19.50 24.65 -14.25
C PHE A 525 -19.65 25.78 -15.28
N ASP A 526 -18.94 26.89 -15.06
CA ASP A 526 -18.97 28.08 -15.91
C ASP A 526 -18.11 27.93 -17.16
N HIS A 527 -17.15 26.99 -17.15
CA HIS A 527 -16.22 26.74 -18.26
C HIS A 527 -16.43 25.35 -18.86
N ALA A 528 -16.13 25.23 -20.16
CA ALA A 528 -16.13 23.95 -20.86
C ALA A 528 -14.68 23.46 -21.09
N PRO A 529 -14.35 22.19 -20.78
CA PRO A 529 -15.22 21.20 -20.13
C PRO A 529 -15.51 21.57 -18.66
N GLN A 530 -16.68 21.16 -18.17
CA GLN A 530 -17.02 21.31 -16.75
C GLN A 530 -16.13 20.41 -15.91
N LEU A 531 -15.52 20.95 -14.85
CA LEU A 531 -14.54 20.26 -14.02
C LEU A 531 -15.01 20.10 -12.59
N VAL A 532 -14.60 19.00 -11.97
CA VAL A 532 -14.83 18.72 -10.55
C VAL A 532 -13.53 18.22 -9.93
N GLY A 533 -13.24 18.62 -8.69
CA GLY A 533 -12.04 18.18 -7.96
C GLY A 533 -12.28 18.10 -6.46
N LEU A 534 -11.28 17.67 -5.69
CA LEU A 534 -11.33 17.75 -4.23
C LEU A 534 -11.12 19.22 -3.79
N GLN A 535 -12.04 19.76 -3.00
CA GLN A 535 -11.98 21.15 -2.51
C GLN A 535 -10.69 21.45 -1.75
N MET A 536 -10.20 20.46 -1.00
CA MET A 536 -8.94 20.55 -0.25
C MET A 536 -7.72 20.75 -1.19
N LEU A 537 -7.62 19.96 -2.26
CA LEU A 537 -6.54 20.10 -3.25
C LEU A 537 -6.64 21.43 -3.98
N ARG A 538 -7.85 21.84 -4.39
CA ARG A 538 -8.06 23.13 -5.04
C ARG A 538 -7.63 24.30 -4.16
N THR A 539 -7.93 24.24 -2.87
CA THR A 539 -7.51 25.25 -1.90
C THR A 539 -5.98 25.35 -1.85
N HIS A 540 -5.27 24.22 -1.89
CA HIS A 540 -3.81 24.21 -1.96
C HIS A 540 -3.28 24.79 -3.27
N GLU A 541 -3.84 24.43 -4.42
CA GLU A 541 -3.49 25.01 -5.72
C GLU A 541 -3.63 26.54 -5.72
N GLN A 542 -4.79 27.04 -5.28
CA GLN A 542 -5.05 28.48 -5.22
C GLN A 542 -4.05 29.21 -4.33
N GLN A 543 -3.70 28.62 -3.18
CA GLN A 543 -2.70 29.19 -2.29
C GLN A 543 -1.31 29.23 -2.92
N ILE A 544 -0.90 28.17 -3.60
CA ILE A 544 0.37 28.12 -4.35
C ILE A 544 0.38 29.22 -5.40
N VAL A 545 -0.66 29.30 -6.24
CA VAL A 545 -0.80 30.29 -7.31
C VAL A 545 -0.73 31.72 -6.75
N GLN A 546 -1.50 32.03 -5.70
CA GLN A 546 -1.51 33.35 -5.08
C GLN A 546 -0.14 33.73 -4.52
N ARG A 547 0.54 32.80 -3.84
CA ARG A 547 1.88 33.03 -3.27
C ARG A 547 2.92 33.27 -4.36
N ILE A 548 2.87 32.52 -5.45
CA ILE A 548 3.80 32.67 -6.58
C ILE A 548 3.58 34.02 -7.26
N LYS A 549 2.35 34.32 -7.69
CA LYS A 549 2.00 35.59 -8.34
C LYS A 549 2.39 36.81 -7.50
N ARG A 550 2.23 36.73 -6.18
CA ARG A 550 2.63 37.82 -5.26
C ARG A 550 4.15 37.93 -5.11
N SER A 551 4.87 36.80 -5.09
CA SER A 551 6.31 36.77 -4.82
C SER A 551 7.16 37.15 -6.02
N ILE A 552 6.74 36.80 -7.25
CA ILE A 552 7.50 37.16 -8.47
C ILE A 552 7.57 38.67 -8.72
N ARG A 553 6.60 39.44 -8.20
CA ARG A 553 6.56 40.90 -8.32
C ARG A 553 7.53 41.61 -7.36
N ARG A 554 8.23 40.87 -6.50
CA ARG A 554 9.11 41.42 -5.47
C ARG A 554 10.57 41.07 -5.80
N THR A 555 11.40 42.09 -5.83
CA THR A 555 12.86 41.97 -5.96
C THR A 555 13.55 42.31 -4.66
N ASN A 556 14.76 41.79 -4.49
CA ASN A 556 15.70 42.21 -3.46
C ASN A 556 16.54 43.39 -3.99
N PRO A 557 17.02 44.27 -3.09
CA PRO A 557 17.95 45.33 -3.48
C PRO A 557 19.25 44.71 -3.99
N GLU A 558 19.99 45.46 -4.82
CA GLU A 558 21.35 45.05 -5.18
C GLU A 558 22.27 45.04 -3.96
N PRO A 559 23.27 44.14 -3.94
CA PRO A 559 24.27 44.16 -2.91
C PRO A 559 25.18 45.39 -3.13
N GLU A 560 25.54 46.06 -2.03
CA GLU A 560 26.60 47.08 -2.04
C GLU A 560 27.79 46.57 -1.22
N PRO A 561 28.96 46.32 -1.84
CA PRO A 561 29.26 46.39 -3.29
C PRO A 561 28.61 45.25 -4.11
N PRO A 562 28.44 45.42 -5.44
CA PRO A 562 27.92 44.36 -6.31
C PRO A 562 28.74 43.07 -6.24
N ILE A 563 28.06 41.92 -6.28
CA ILE A 563 28.70 40.60 -6.25
C ILE A 563 29.17 40.23 -7.67
N ASP A 564 30.47 39.97 -7.84
CA ASP A 564 31.00 39.34 -9.05
C ASP A 564 30.78 37.82 -9.01
N TRP A 565 29.65 37.38 -9.57
CA TRP A 565 29.29 35.96 -9.63
C TRP A 565 30.28 35.14 -10.45
N THR A 566 30.92 35.72 -11.47
CA THR A 566 31.91 35.01 -12.29
C THR A 566 33.15 34.71 -11.46
N GLN A 567 33.63 35.70 -10.70
CA GLN A 567 34.74 35.50 -9.77
C GLN A 567 34.38 34.50 -8.67
N ALA A 568 33.18 34.61 -8.09
CA ALA A 568 32.71 33.68 -7.07
C ALA A 568 32.66 32.23 -7.57
N ILE A 569 32.21 31.99 -8.81
CA ILE A 569 32.23 30.68 -9.44
C ILE A 569 33.66 30.17 -9.64
N ARG A 570 34.56 31.01 -10.18
CA ARG A 570 35.95 30.62 -10.42
C ARG A 570 36.66 30.23 -9.12
N GLN A 571 36.41 30.95 -8.03
CA GLN A 571 36.98 30.64 -6.71
C GLN A 571 36.35 29.39 -6.09
N GLY A 572 35.02 29.25 -6.20
CA GLY A 572 34.27 28.20 -5.52
C GLY A 572 34.29 26.84 -6.22
N LEU A 573 34.29 26.80 -7.56
CA LEU A 573 34.24 25.55 -8.35
C LEU A 573 35.56 25.19 -9.00
N GLN A 574 36.49 26.14 -9.14
CA GLN A 574 37.79 25.95 -9.80
C GLN A 574 37.64 25.20 -11.13
N PRO A 575 37.00 25.81 -12.15
CA PRO A 575 36.72 25.13 -13.42
C PRO A 575 38.01 24.60 -14.05
N THR A 576 38.06 23.30 -14.35
CA THR A 576 39.23 22.59 -14.89
C THR A 576 39.04 22.08 -16.33
N THR A 577 37.80 22.00 -16.81
CA THR A 577 37.46 21.49 -18.15
C THR A 577 36.85 22.57 -19.03
N GLU A 578 36.92 22.41 -20.36
CA GLU A 578 36.29 23.36 -21.30
C GLU A 578 34.79 23.51 -21.04
N GLN A 579 34.09 22.42 -20.71
CA GLN A 579 32.67 22.43 -20.37
C GLN A 579 32.41 23.22 -19.08
N HIS A 580 33.29 23.10 -18.07
CA HIS A 580 33.18 23.91 -16.86
C HIS A 580 33.35 25.39 -17.18
N HIS A 581 34.32 25.76 -18.02
CA HIS A 581 34.51 27.14 -18.46
C HIS A 581 33.30 27.66 -19.27
N ALA A 582 32.75 26.85 -20.16
CA ALA A 582 31.57 27.19 -20.96
C ALA A 582 30.29 27.35 -20.11
N ALA A 583 30.19 26.66 -18.96
CA ALA A 583 29.05 26.78 -18.06
C ALA A 583 29.06 28.07 -17.22
N VAL A 584 30.23 28.67 -16.96
CA VAL A 584 30.39 29.84 -16.07
C VAL A 584 29.42 30.99 -16.39
N PRO A 585 29.24 31.44 -17.66
CA PRO A 585 28.33 32.53 -17.97
C PRO A 585 26.87 32.21 -17.58
N THR A 586 26.40 31.00 -17.90
CA THR A 586 25.03 30.57 -17.58
C THR A 586 24.82 30.43 -16.07
N GLN A 587 25.82 29.94 -15.35
CA GLN A 587 25.79 29.83 -13.88
C GLN A 587 25.81 31.21 -13.22
N ALA A 588 26.59 32.17 -13.75
CA ALA A 588 26.64 33.53 -13.23
C ALA A 588 25.31 34.27 -13.45
N GLU A 589 24.68 34.11 -14.63
CA GLU A 589 23.35 34.64 -14.91
C GLU A 589 22.30 34.03 -13.97
N ALA A 590 22.33 32.71 -13.76
CA ALA A 590 21.45 32.02 -12.83
C ALA A 590 21.58 32.57 -11.40
N LEU A 591 22.81 32.77 -10.90
CA LEU A 591 23.06 33.36 -9.58
C LEU A 591 22.54 34.79 -9.47
N ALA A 592 22.75 35.62 -10.50
CA ALA A 592 22.25 36.99 -10.54
C ALA A 592 20.71 37.03 -10.47
N LYS A 593 20.03 36.15 -11.23
CA LYS A 593 18.57 36.01 -11.17
C LYS A 593 18.09 35.55 -9.79
N ILE A 594 18.71 34.51 -9.23
CA ILE A 594 18.36 33.98 -7.91
C ILE A 594 18.51 35.07 -6.84
N TYR A 595 19.59 35.85 -6.89
CA TYR A 595 19.81 36.93 -5.93
C TYR A 595 18.79 38.07 -6.05
N ARG A 596 18.53 38.52 -7.28
CA ARG A 596 17.63 39.67 -7.54
C ARG A 596 16.19 39.37 -7.15
N GLN A 597 15.72 38.15 -7.37
CA GLN A 597 14.31 37.81 -7.19
C GLN A 597 14.03 37.28 -5.78
N ARG A 598 12.86 37.64 -5.21
CA ARG A 598 12.43 37.03 -3.95
C ARG A 598 12.02 35.57 -4.10
N LEU A 599 11.42 35.23 -5.24
CA LEU A 599 11.14 33.86 -5.64
C LEU A 599 11.90 33.59 -6.93
N SER A 600 12.71 32.54 -6.93
CA SER A 600 13.38 32.06 -8.13
C SER A 600 13.22 30.55 -8.27
N VAL A 601 13.26 30.08 -9.51
CA VAL A 601 13.26 28.67 -9.85
C VAL A 601 14.57 28.36 -10.57
N LEU A 602 15.37 27.46 -10.00
CA LEU A 602 16.61 26.96 -10.58
C LEU A 602 16.34 25.61 -11.24
N ILE A 603 16.38 25.59 -12.58
CA ILE A 603 16.23 24.37 -13.38
C ILE A 603 17.53 24.01 -14.10
N GLY A 604 17.67 22.74 -14.44
CA GLY A 604 18.76 22.23 -15.26
C GLY A 604 18.78 20.71 -15.21
N GLY A 605 19.32 20.07 -16.25
CA GLY A 605 19.42 18.62 -16.35
C GLY A 605 20.35 18.00 -15.31
N ALA A 606 20.51 16.67 -15.38
CA ALA A 606 21.54 15.97 -14.64
C ALA A 606 22.94 16.49 -15.04
N GLY A 607 23.82 16.72 -14.06
CA GLY A 607 25.20 17.12 -14.35
C GLY A 607 25.40 18.57 -14.79
N THR A 608 24.41 19.46 -14.68
CA THR A 608 24.55 20.92 -14.98
C THR A 608 25.10 21.76 -13.82
N GLY A 609 25.29 21.16 -12.64
CA GLY A 609 25.87 21.83 -11.47
C GLY A 609 24.89 22.60 -10.58
N LYS A 610 23.57 22.29 -10.61
CA LYS A 610 22.53 22.94 -9.78
C LYS A 610 22.95 23.12 -8.31
N THR A 611 23.34 22.03 -7.65
CA THR A 611 23.72 22.08 -6.22
C THR A 611 25.03 22.85 -5.97
N SER A 612 25.94 22.87 -6.95
CA SER A 612 27.18 23.66 -6.91
C SER A 612 26.89 25.16 -6.98
N VAL A 613 25.98 25.56 -7.87
CA VAL A 613 25.46 26.93 -7.96
C VAL A 613 24.79 27.35 -6.65
N LEU A 614 23.96 26.49 -6.06
CA LEU A 614 23.35 26.76 -4.74
C LEU A 614 24.39 26.94 -3.64
N LYS A 615 25.47 26.14 -3.62
CA LYS A 615 26.55 26.29 -2.63
C LYS A 615 27.18 27.68 -2.71
N ILE A 616 27.49 28.14 -3.92
CA ILE A 616 28.05 29.48 -4.15
C ILE A 616 27.07 30.55 -3.70
N PHE A 617 25.80 30.45 -4.11
CA PHE A 617 24.75 31.37 -3.69
C PHE A 617 24.69 31.50 -2.16
N LEU A 618 24.57 30.38 -1.45
CA LEU A 618 24.49 30.33 0.01
C LEU A 618 25.74 30.92 0.68
N ASN A 619 26.91 30.72 0.10
CA ASN A 619 28.15 31.30 0.63
C ASN A 619 28.22 32.82 0.49
N GLN A 620 27.54 33.39 -0.52
CA GLN A 620 27.50 34.83 -0.73
C GLN A 620 26.40 35.53 0.08
N VAL A 621 25.27 34.86 0.33
CA VAL A 621 24.10 35.51 0.96
C VAL A 621 23.89 35.18 2.44
N ALA A 622 24.42 34.07 2.95
CA ALA A 622 24.24 33.70 4.36
C ALA A 622 25.20 34.50 5.25
N THR A 623 24.66 35.36 6.10
CA THR A 623 25.45 36.10 7.10
C THR A 623 25.90 35.19 8.25
N PRO A 624 27.03 35.50 8.93
CA PRO A 624 27.46 34.74 10.10
C PRO A 624 26.36 34.66 11.17
N GLY A 625 25.92 33.44 11.50
CA GLY A 625 24.86 33.18 12.48
C GLY A 625 23.45 32.98 11.91
N GLU A 626 23.18 33.40 10.66
CA GLU A 626 21.93 33.06 9.98
C GLU A 626 21.96 31.61 9.47
N ARG A 627 20.89 30.86 9.75
CA ARG A 627 20.75 29.48 9.28
C ARG A 627 19.72 29.43 8.15
N PRO A 628 20.13 29.14 6.90
CA PRO A 628 19.19 28.95 5.81
C PRO A 628 18.32 27.72 6.09
N LEU A 629 17.07 27.76 5.63
CA LEU A 629 16.16 26.62 5.67
C LEU A 629 16.31 25.81 4.39
N LEU A 630 17.00 24.67 4.48
CA LEU A 630 17.24 23.77 3.35
C LEU A 630 16.31 22.55 3.46
N LEU A 631 15.45 22.38 2.46
CA LEU A 631 14.41 21.37 2.42
C LEU A 631 14.58 20.45 1.22
N ALA A 632 14.23 19.18 1.39
CA ALA A 632 14.13 18.20 0.32
C ALA A 632 12.97 17.22 0.59
N PRO A 633 12.34 16.62 -0.42
CA PRO A 633 11.25 15.68 -0.24
C PRO A 633 11.69 14.36 0.39
N THR A 634 12.88 13.85 0.02
CA THR A 634 13.36 12.52 0.43
C THR A 634 14.57 12.58 1.38
N GLY A 635 14.78 11.51 2.14
CA GLY A 635 15.94 11.39 3.04
C GLY A 635 17.28 11.40 2.29
N LYS A 636 17.38 10.75 1.12
CA LYS A 636 18.60 10.72 0.29
C LYS A 636 18.91 12.12 -0.28
N ALA A 637 17.90 12.81 -0.81
CA ALA A 637 18.06 14.18 -1.30
C ALA A 637 18.49 15.14 -0.19
N ARG A 638 17.90 15.03 1.01
CA ARG A 638 18.31 15.81 2.19
C ARG A 638 19.78 15.59 2.55
N VAL A 639 20.27 14.35 2.55
CA VAL A 639 21.69 14.04 2.85
C VAL A 639 22.61 14.63 1.80
N ARG A 640 22.28 14.49 0.51
CA ARG A 640 23.05 15.06 -0.60
C ARG A 640 23.10 16.59 -0.54
N LEU A 641 21.95 17.22 -0.29
CA LEU A 641 21.84 18.68 -0.13
C LEU A 641 22.70 19.14 1.04
N SER A 642 22.66 18.42 2.17
CA SER A 642 23.47 18.75 3.35
C SER A 642 24.98 18.63 3.09
N ALA A 643 25.40 17.54 2.45
CA ALA A 643 26.81 17.29 2.13
C ALA A 643 27.37 18.32 1.14
N THR A 644 26.59 18.67 0.11
CA THR A 644 27.05 19.60 -0.94
C THR A 644 27.09 21.04 -0.44
N THR A 645 26.09 21.45 0.35
CA THR A 645 26.00 22.82 0.88
C THR A 645 26.78 23.02 2.18
N GLU A 646 27.32 21.95 2.77
CA GLU A 646 28.00 21.92 4.07
C GLU A 646 27.14 22.51 5.20
N ARG A 647 25.81 22.35 5.09
CA ARG A 647 24.81 22.92 6.00
C ARG A 647 23.73 21.90 6.30
N ASN A 648 23.07 22.03 7.45
CA ASN A 648 22.02 21.09 7.84
C ASN A 648 20.75 21.28 7.00
N ALA A 649 20.35 20.25 6.24
CA ALA A 649 19.04 20.17 5.60
C ALA A 649 18.10 19.22 6.36
N MET A 650 16.80 19.45 6.21
CA MET A 650 15.74 18.57 6.73
C MET A 650 14.78 18.15 5.62
N THR A 651 14.02 17.08 5.84
CA THR A 651 12.95 16.75 4.90
C THR A 651 11.77 17.71 5.07
N ILE A 652 10.95 17.88 4.04
CA ILE A 652 9.71 18.69 4.13
C ILE A 652 8.82 18.18 5.28
N HIS A 653 8.66 16.86 5.40
CA HIS A 653 7.91 16.23 6.49
C HIS A 653 8.49 16.58 7.88
N GLN A 654 9.81 16.60 8.05
CA GLN A 654 10.45 17.02 9.31
C GLN A 654 10.16 18.49 9.64
N PHE A 655 10.13 19.36 8.63
CA PHE A 655 9.76 20.77 8.80
C PHE A 655 8.29 20.91 9.20
N LEU A 656 7.38 20.26 8.48
CA LEU A 656 5.93 20.30 8.75
C LEU A 656 5.60 19.74 10.14
N LEU A 657 6.29 18.68 10.58
CA LEU A 657 6.14 18.15 11.93
C LEU A 657 6.51 19.18 13.00
N ARG A 658 7.64 19.88 12.83
CA ARG A 658 8.08 20.94 13.75
C ARG A 658 7.09 22.11 13.80
N GLN A 659 6.48 22.43 12.65
CA GLN A 659 5.50 23.49 12.52
C GLN A 659 4.05 23.03 12.82
N LYS A 660 3.85 21.80 13.33
CA LYS A 660 2.53 21.25 13.67
C LYS A 660 1.54 21.17 12.50
N TRP A 661 2.03 21.05 11.26
CA TRP A 661 1.23 20.82 10.05
C TRP A 661 1.10 19.33 9.67
N LEU A 662 1.73 18.44 10.43
CA LEU A 662 1.69 17.00 10.22
C LEU A 662 1.16 16.32 11.49
N ARG A 663 0.09 15.54 11.36
CA ARG A 663 -0.36 14.61 12.40
C ARG A 663 0.57 13.39 12.36
N VAL A 664 0.95 12.90 13.54
CA VAL A 664 1.75 11.67 13.68
C VAL A 664 0.85 10.44 13.74
N ASP A 665 -0.36 10.62 14.24
CA ASP A 665 -1.36 9.58 14.44
C ASP A 665 -2.74 10.15 14.06
N PRO A 666 -3.30 9.75 12.91
CA PRO A 666 -2.64 9.02 11.81
C PRO A 666 -1.63 9.93 11.09
N PHE A 667 -0.66 9.36 10.39
CA PHE A 667 0.31 10.12 9.60
C PHE A 667 -0.39 10.85 8.44
N SER A 668 -0.71 12.14 8.61
CA SER A 668 -1.53 12.91 7.68
C SER A 668 -1.23 14.41 7.74
N LEU A 669 -1.40 15.11 6.62
CA LEU A 669 -1.25 16.56 6.56
C LEU A 669 -2.46 17.25 7.21
N ARG A 670 -2.20 18.34 7.95
CA ARG A 670 -3.25 19.20 8.49
C ARG A 670 -3.63 20.27 7.48
N THR A 671 -4.92 20.56 7.42
CA THR A 671 -5.47 21.66 6.62
C THR A 671 -5.39 23.00 7.35
N GLU A 672 -5.37 22.99 8.69
CA GLU A 672 -5.39 24.17 9.56
C GLU A 672 -4.65 23.95 10.91
N GLY A 673 -4.49 25.03 11.68
CA GLY A 673 -3.99 24.99 13.06
C GLY A 673 -2.47 24.81 13.23
N GLY A 674 -1.70 24.83 12.15
CA GLY A 674 -0.23 24.80 12.21
C GLY A 674 0.41 26.20 12.35
N GLU A 675 1.69 26.23 12.70
CA GLU A 675 2.49 27.44 12.92
C GLU A 675 3.28 27.82 11.65
N GLN A 676 3.65 29.10 11.52
CA GLN A 676 4.50 29.55 10.43
C GLN A 676 5.97 29.65 10.87
N GLY A 677 6.85 29.00 10.11
CA GLY A 677 8.29 29.05 10.30
C GLY A 677 9.00 29.49 9.02
N GLY A 678 10.19 30.05 9.14
CA GLY A 678 10.95 30.48 7.97
C GLY A 678 12.33 30.99 8.33
N ALA A 679 13.13 31.20 7.29
CA ALA A 679 14.44 31.81 7.34
C ALA A 679 14.54 32.89 6.24
N SER A 680 15.57 33.74 6.30
CA SER A 680 15.87 34.71 5.25
C SER A 680 16.07 34.05 3.89
N VAL A 681 16.71 32.88 3.89
CA VAL A 681 16.94 32.04 2.72
C VAL A 681 16.24 30.70 2.92
N VAL A 682 15.36 30.33 1.99
CA VAL A 682 14.68 29.04 1.93
C VAL A 682 15.00 28.41 0.59
N VAL A 683 15.56 27.20 0.61
CA VAL A 683 15.84 26.40 -0.59
C VAL A 683 15.06 25.11 -0.49
N ILE A 684 14.32 24.79 -1.54
CA ILE A 684 13.59 23.53 -1.67
C ILE A 684 14.19 22.79 -2.86
N ASP A 685 14.92 21.71 -2.60
CA ASP A 685 15.56 20.88 -3.63
C ASP A 685 14.68 19.70 -4.04
N GLU A 686 14.89 19.20 -5.26
CA GLU A 686 14.09 18.12 -5.89
C GLU A 686 12.58 18.43 -5.92
N CYS A 687 12.21 19.66 -6.27
CA CYS A 687 10.82 20.13 -6.29
C CYS A 687 9.90 19.37 -7.27
N SER A 688 10.47 18.78 -8.31
CA SER A 688 9.80 17.89 -9.27
C SER A 688 9.11 16.70 -8.61
N MET A 689 9.55 16.28 -7.42
CA MET A 689 8.98 15.15 -6.70
C MET A 689 7.88 15.54 -5.68
N ILE A 690 7.51 16.82 -5.56
CA ILE A 690 6.61 17.29 -4.51
C ILE A 690 5.16 17.40 -5.07
N PRO A 691 4.20 16.61 -4.55
CA PRO A 691 2.80 16.69 -4.96
C PRO A 691 2.10 17.95 -4.39
N THR A 692 0.92 18.25 -4.93
CA THR A 692 0.16 19.49 -4.67
C THR A 692 -0.21 19.70 -3.20
N ASP A 693 -0.67 18.65 -2.54
CA ASP A 693 -1.04 18.65 -1.12
C ASP A 693 0.16 18.97 -0.22
N LEU A 694 1.30 18.31 -0.46
CA LEU A 694 2.54 18.55 0.28
C LEU A 694 3.11 19.95 0.01
N PHE A 695 3.09 20.39 -1.25
CA PHE A 695 3.57 21.72 -1.64
C PHE A 695 2.69 22.82 -1.02
N GLY A 696 1.37 22.61 -1.02
CA GLY A 696 0.41 23.51 -0.41
C GLY A 696 0.55 23.58 1.11
N ALA A 697 0.71 22.44 1.79
CA ALA A 697 0.99 22.42 3.23
C ALA A 697 2.31 23.13 3.57
N LEU A 698 3.35 22.93 2.77
CA LEU A 698 4.63 23.64 2.92
C LEU A 698 4.44 25.15 2.77
N PHE A 699 3.67 25.61 1.79
CA PHE A 699 3.41 27.04 1.59
C PHE A 699 2.56 27.65 2.71
N LYS A 700 1.68 26.88 3.36
CA LYS A 700 0.98 27.32 4.59
C LYS A 700 1.95 27.45 5.77
N ALA A 701 2.93 26.54 5.86
CA ALA A 701 3.91 26.49 6.94
C ALA A 701 5.04 27.52 6.82
N LEU A 702 5.28 28.07 5.64
CA LEU A 702 6.34 29.06 5.41
C LEU A 702 5.91 30.49 5.79
N ASP A 703 6.71 31.16 6.62
CA ASP A 703 6.56 32.59 6.91
C ASP A 703 7.19 33.45 5.81
N PHE A 704 6.41 33.77 4.77
CA PHE A 704 6.85 34.61 3.65
C PHE A 704 7.26 36.03 4.02
N ASN A 705 6.97 36.53 5.23
CA ASN A 705 7.45 37.85 5.66
C ASN A 705 8.94 37.82 6.05
N LYS A 706 9.43 36.67 6.51
CA LYS A 706 10.85 36.46 6.85
C LYS A 706 11.71 36.11 5.64
N ILE A 707 11.10 35.65 4.56
CA ILE A 707 11.81 35.16 3.37
C ILE A 707 12.24 36.33 2.48
N LYS A 708 13.56 36.44 2.30
CA LYS A 708 14.19 37.29 1.28
C LYS A 708 14.40 36.50 -0.02
N TRP A 709 14.80 35.24 0.09
CA TRP A 709 15.03 34.35 -1.06
C TRP A 709 14.32 33.01 -0.85
N LEU A 710 13.35 32.71 -1.71
CA LEU A 710 12.76 31.39 -1.89
C LEU A 710 13.28 30.82 -3.22
N VAL A 711 14.08 29.77 -3.14
CA VAL A 711 14.67 29.11 -4.32
C VAL A 711 14.06 27.72 -4.46
N LEU A 712 13.28 27.52 -5.51
CA LEU A 712 12.75 26.22 -5.90
C LEU A 712 13.74 25.58 -6.87
N VAL A 713 14.19 24.35 -6.61
CA VAL A 713 15.23 23.69 -7.39
C VAL A 713 14.71 22.33 -7.84
N GLY A 714 14.89 22.00 -9.12
CA GLY A 714 14.46 20.71 -9.65
C GLY A 714 14.73 20.57 -11.14
N ASP A 715 14.29 19.44 -11.70
CA ASP A 715 14.31 19.18 -13.12
C ASP A 715 12.88 18.87 -13.59
N PRO A 716 12.26 19.73 -14.44
CA PRO A 716 10.88 19.50 -14.88
C PRO A 716 10.71 18.24 -15.74
N ASN A 717 11.80 17.66 -16.22
CA ASN A 717 11.78 16.44 -17.05
C ASN A 717 12.05 15.16 -16.24
N GLN A 718 12.16 15.27 -14.92
CA GLN A 718 12.21 14.11 -14.02
C GLN A 718 10.82 13.47 -13.88
N LEU A 719 10.78 12.24 -13.37
CA LEU A 719 9.52 11.57 -13.01
C LEU A 719 8.61 12.49 -12.17
N PRO A 720 7.29 12.45 -12.41
CA PRO A 720 6.34 13.24 -11.65
C PRO A 720 6.29 12.80 -10.17
N PRO A 721 5.69 13.63 -9.29
CA PRO A 721 5.47 13.25 -7.91
C PRO A 721 4.64 11.97 -7.77
N ILE A 722 4.89 11.23 -6.69
CA ILE A 722 3.98 10.17 -6.23
C ILE A 722 2.90 10.86 -5.39
N GLY A 723 1.74 11.12 -6.00
CA GLY A 723 0.61 11.84 -5.40
C GLY A 723 -0.03 12.86 -6.37
N PRO A 724 -1.01 13.65 -5.90
CA PRO A 724 -1.83 14.49 -6.77
C PRO A 724 -1.08 15.69 -7.34
N GLY A 725 -1.13 15.85 -8.66
CA GLY A 725 -0.64 17.00 -9.41
C GLY A 725 0.89 17.14 -9.51
N ARG A 726 1.32 18.06 -10.38
CA ARG A 726 2.73 18.30 -10.73
C ARG A 726 3.12 19.77 -10.61
N PRO A 727 2.94 20.40 -9.43
CA PRO A 727 2.99 21.85 -9.27
C PRO A 727 4.30 22.46 -9.79
N PHE A 728 5.46 21.83 -9.59
CA PHE A 728 6.73 22.36 -10.06
C PHE A 728 6.79 22.50 -11.59
N VAL A 729 6.31 21.51 -12.34
CA VAL A 729 6.28 21.53 -13.81
C VAL A 729 5.39 22.65 -14.30
N ASP A 730 4.20 22.79 -13.71
CA ASP A 730 3.23 23.82 -14.08
C ASP A 730 3.75 25.23 -13.75
N ILE A 731 4.46 25.39 -12.62
CA ILE A 731 5.13 26.65 -12.25
C ILE A 731 6.21 27.02 -13.27
N VAL A 732 7.04 26.06 -13.68
CA VAL A 732 8.10 26.30 -14.68
C VAL A 732 7.48 26.71 -16.02
N ALA A 733 6.47 25.98 -16.48
CA ALA A 733 5.75 26.30 -17.72
C ALA A 733 5.17 27.72 -17.67
N TRP A 734 4.46 28.06 -16.58
CA TRP A 734 3.87 29.37 -16.41
C TRP A 734 4.91 30.51 -16.34
N LEU A 735 6.06 30.29 -15.67
CA LEU A 735 7.13 31.28 -15.57
C LEU A 735 7.83 31.55 -16.91
N ARG A 736 7.91 30.57 -17.81
CA ARG A 736 8.46 30.79 -19.17
C ARG A 736 7.69 31.87 -19.92
N GLU A 737 6.37 31.94 -19.70
CA GLU A 737 5.49 32.91 -20.35
C GLU A 737 5.35 34.22 -19.54
N ASN A 738 5.34 34.14 -18.21
CA ASN A 738 4.91 35.25 -17.34
C ASN A 738 6.00 35.84 -16.42
N GLY A 739 7.16 35.20 -16.32
CA GLY A 739 8.14 35.50 -15.26
C GLY A 739 9.56 35.03 -15.55
N LEU A 740 10.06 35.25 -16.77
CA LEU A 740 11.38 34.76 -17.20
C LEU A 740 12.54 35.24 -16.32
N ALA A 741 12.41 36.42 -15.68
CA ALA A 741 13.38 36.95 -14.73
C ALA A 741 13.52 36.10 -13.45
N ASN A 742 12.50 35.30 -13.12
CA ASN A 742 12.46 34.39 -11.97
C ASN A 742 12.93 32.98 -12.33
N LEU A 743 13.15 32.68 -13.61
CA LEU A 743 13.62 31.39 -14.10
C LEU A 743 15.13 31.41 -14.37
N ALA A 744 15.88 30.73 -13.53
CA ALA A 744 17.32 30.50 -13.66
C ALA A 744 17.55 29.12 -14.27
N GLU A 745 18.02 29.07 -15.52
CA GLU A 745 18.19 27.82 -16.27
C GLU A 745 19.66 27.53 -16.54
N LEU A 746 20.12 26.35 -16.12
CA LEU A 746 21.45 25.84 -16.43
C LEU A 746 21.38 24.96 -17.68
N LYS A 747 22.00 25.44 -18.76
CA LYS A 747 21.93 24.80 -20.09
C LYS A 747 23.14 23.92 -20.42
N VAL A 748 24.27 24.16 -19.76
CA VAL A 748 25.53 23.47 -20.07
C VAL A 748 25.74 22.31 -19.10
N THR A 749 25.79 21.09 -19.65
CA THR A 749 26.18 19.89 -18.91
C THR A 749 27.69 19.93 -18.65
N THR A 750 28.07 19.91 -17.37
CA THR A 750 29.48 19.99 -16.94
C THR A 750 30.10 18.61 -16.71
N ARG A 751 29.28 17.55 -16.70
CA ARG A 751 29.73 16.18 -16.50
C ARG A 751 30.37 15.64 -17.78
N VAL A 752 31.58 15.11 -17.65
CA VAL A 752 32.39 14.56 -18.75
C VAL A 752 32.82 13.14 -18.41
N VAL A 753 33.07 12.34 -19.44
CA VAL A 753 33.68 11.01 -19.32
C VAL A 753 35.18 11.19 -19.52
N GLN A 754 35.98 10.60 -18.64
CA GLN A 754 37.43 10.58 -18.75
C GLN A 754 37.87 9.14 -18.94
N ASP A 755 38.40 8.82 -20.13
CA ASP A 755 38.92 7.50 -20.48
C ASP A 755 40.40 7.59 -20.89
N THR A 756 40.98 6.46 -21.30
CA THR A 756 42.38 6.37 -21.78
C THR A 756 42.64 7.17 -23.06
N ALA A 757 41.59 7.60 -23.75
CA ALA A 757 41.63 8.31 -25.01
C ALA A 757 41.18 9.78 -24.90
N GLY A 758 41.00 10.29 -23.67
CA GLY A 758 40.83 11.71 -23.36
C GLY A 758 39.59 12.06 -22.55
N VAL A 759 39.27 13.35 -22.50
CA VAL A 759 38.02 13.86 -21.92
C VAL A 759 37.00 14.02 -23.05
N ARG A 760 35.86 13.35 -22.94
CA ARG A 760 34.78 13.39 -23.94
C ARG A 760 33.43 13.70 -23.30
N GLN A 761 32.45 14.08 -24.13
CA GLN A 761 31.06 14.13 -23.71
C GLN A 761 30.53 12.72 -23.46
N SER A 762 29.52 12.63 -22.59
CA SER A 762 28.82 11.40 -22.24
C SER A 762 27.70 11.15 -23.26
N ASP A 763 27.76 10.04 -23.97
CA ASP A 763 26.69 9.59 -24.87
C ASP A 763 25.41 9.29 -24.08
N ALA A 764 25.52 8.79 -22.85
CA ALA A 764 24.37 8.58 -21.96
C ALA A 764 23.65 9.90 -21.61
N LEU A 765 24.39 10.97 -21.32
CA LEU A 765 23.81 12.29 -21.05
C LEU A 765 23.30 12.96 -22.33
N ALA A 766 23.99 12.76 -23.46
CA ALA A 766 23.52 13.26 -24.76
C ALA A 766 22.17 12.62 -25.13
N LEU A 767 22.06 11.29 -24.99
CA LEU A 767 20.81 10.57 -25.18
C LEU A 767 19.72 11.06 -24.22
N ALA A 768 20.05 11.25 -22.93
CA ALA A 768 19.11 11.80 -21.96
C ALA A 768 18.64 13.22 -22.31
N ASP A 769 19.52 14.07 -22.86
CA ASP A 769 19.17 15.40 -23.34
C ASP A 769 18.21 15.35 -24.55
N GLY A 770 18.32 14.35 -25.42
CA GLY A 770 17.37 14.09 -26.51
C GLY A 770 15.91 13.93 -26.03
N TYR A 771 15.72 13.20 -24.91
CA TYR A 771 14.40 13.02 -24.28
C TYR A 771 13.86 14.26 -23.55
N ARG A 772 14.60 15.38 -23.51
CA ARG A 772 14.18 16.61 -22.82
C ARG A 772 13.39 17.58 -23.70
N SER A 773 13.34 17.36 -25.01
CA SER A 773 12.67 18.24 -25.95
C SER A 773 11.83 17.47 -26.96
N ASP A 774 10.75 18.08 -27.46
CA ASP A 774 9.93 17.52 -28.55
C ASP A 774 10.64 17.57 -29.92
N ILE A 775 11.92 17.99 -29.95
CA ILE A 775 12.72 18.12 -31.16
C ILE A 775 13.75 16.98 -31.17
N ASN A 776 13.57 16.00 -32.05
CA ASN A 776 14.57 14.96 -32.29
C ASN A 776 15.89 15.61 -32.73
N ASN A 777 16.96 15.40 -31.97
CA ASN A 777 18.29 15.80 -32.38
C ASN A 777 18.85 14.71 -33.32
N PRO A 778 19.39 15.04 -34.51
CA PRO A 778 20.03 14.05 -35.40
C PRO A 778 21.15 13.22 -34.72
N GLY A 779 21.75 13.76 -33.65
CA GLY A 779 22.71 13.03 -32.81
C GLY A 779 22.10 11.85 -32.05
N ASP A 780 20.83 11.94 -31.64
CA ASP A 780 20.15 10.89 -30.88
C ASP A 780 19.90 9.66 -31.76
N ASP A 781 19.41 9.88 -32.99
CA ASP A 781 19.23 8.83 -34.00
C ASP A 781 20.56 8.14 -34.33
N THR A 782 21.66 8.89 -34.32
CA THR A 782 23.00 8.34 -34.55
C THR A 782 23.44 7.46 -33.39
N ILE A 783 23.28 7.91 -32.13
CA ILE A 783 23.61 7.12 -30.92
C ILE A 783 22.74 5.86 -30.86
N LEU A 784 21.43 5.98 -31.10
CA LEU A 784 20.50 4.85 -31.10
C LEU A 784 20.79 3.87 -32.23
N ALA A 785 21.14 4.34 -33.44
CA ALA A 785 21.53 3.46 -34.54
C ALA A 785 22.84 2.74 -34.26
N GLN A 786 23.83 3.41 -33.66
CA GLN A 786 25.09 2.78 -33.24
C GLN A 786 24.85 1.70 -32.17
N LEU A 787 24.04 2.02 -31.15
CA LEU A 787 23.64 1.06 -30.11
C LEU A 787 22.86 -0.14 -30.68
N ALA A 788 21.95 0.10 -31.62
CA ALA A 788 21.20 -0.96 -32.31
C ALA A 788 22.09 -1.88 -33.17
N LEU A 789 23.18 -1.33 -33.72
CA LEU A 789 24.21 -2.09 -34.44
C LEU A 789 25.22 -2.81 -33.52
N GLY A 790 25.04 -2.72 -32.18
CA GLY A 790 25.93 -3.33 -31.20
C GLY A 790 27.27 -2.61 -31.06
N GLN A 791 27.37 -1.37 -31.53
CA GLN A 791 28.56 -0.54 -31.31
C GLN A 791 28.47 0.09 -29.92
N ALA A 792 29.49 -0.15 -29.08
CA ALA A 792 29.57 0.48 -27.76
C ALA A 792 29.81 2.00 -27.92
N GLY A 793 28.99 2.81 -27.24
CA GLY A 793 29.21 4.24 -27.12
C GLY A 793 30.36 4.56 -26.15
N SER A 794 30.60 5.84 -25.87
CA SER A 794 31.64 6.28 -24.93
C SER A 794 31.44 5.74 -23.51
N ASP A 795 30.18 5.69 -23.06
CA ASP A 795 29.78 5.33 -21.68
C ASP A 795 28.39 4.68 -21.60
N ILE A 796 27.87 4.18 -22.72
CA ILE A 796 26.59 3.49 -22.82
C ILE A 796 26.70 2.25 -23.71
N GLU A 797 26.07 1.17 -23.28
CA GLU A 797 25.91 -0.08 -24.01
C GLU A 797 24.43 -0.49 -24.00
N ALA A 798 23.97 -1.13 -25.07
CA ALA A 798 22.61 -1.63 -25.18
C ALA A 798 22.64 -3.13 -25.47
N HIS A 799 21.90 -3.89 -24.65
CA HIS A 799 21.76 -5.34 -24.79
C HIS A 799 20.27 -5.65 -24.97
N PHE A 800 19.90 -6.17 -26.14
CA PHE A 800 18.52 -6.58 -26.44
C PHE A 800 18.33 -8.04 -26.05
N TRP A 801 17.18 -8.42 -25.52
CA TRP A 801 16.85 -9.82 -25.17
C TRP A 801 15.52 -10.26 -25.78
N GLN A 802 15.36 -11.56 -26.00
CA GLN A 802 14.12 -12.14 -26.58
C GLN A 802 13.17 -12.70 -25.51
N ASP A 803 13.73 -13.26 -24.44
CA ASP A 803 12.98 -13.86 -23.35
C ASP A 803 13.74 -13.70 -22.01
N HIS A 804 13.17 -14.24 -20.94
CA HIS A 804 13.77 -14.13 -19.61
C HIS A 804 15.10 -14.89 -19.47
N HIS A 805 15.25 -16.02 -20.16
CA HIS A 805 16.48 -16.80 -20.07
C HIS A 805 17.64 -16.05 -20.74
N ASP A 806 17.38 -15.48 -21.92
CA ASP A 806 18.31 -14.61 -22.63
C ASP A 806 18.67 -13.36 -21.80
N LEU A 807 17.69 -12.75 -21.11
CA LEU A 807 17.94 -11.64 -20.18
C LEU A 807 18.87 -12.06 -19.03
N GLN A 808 18.62 -13.18 -18.36
CA GLN A 808 19.45 -13.65 -17.26
C GLN A 808 20.89 -13.91 -17.72
N GLN A 809 21.05 -14.56 -18.86
CA GLN A 809 22.37 -14.86 -19.44
C GLN A 809 23.12 -13.56 -19.76
N LYS A 810 22.49 -12.61 -20.45
CA LYS A 810 23.08 -11.31 -20.78
C LYS A 810 23.44 -10.53 -19.52
N LEU A 811 22.55 -10.46 -18.54
CA LEU A 811 22.81 -9.77 -17.27
C LEU A 811 24.03 -10.36 -16.54
N GLN A 812 24.13 -11.69 -16.45
CA GLN A 812 25.27 -12.35 -15.81
C GLN A 812 26.57 -12.08 -16.57
N GLN A 813 26.56 -12.16 -17.90
CA GLN A 813 27.73 -11.85 -18.74
C GLN A 813 28.18 -10.40 -18.57
N THR A 814 27.24 -9.45 -18.58
CA THR A 814 27.52 -8.02 -18.40
C THR A 814 28.08 -7.73 -17.01
N LEU A 815 27.46 -8.27 -15.95
CA LEU A 815 27.97 -8.11 -14.58
C LEU A 815 29.37 -8.71 -14.44
N ALA A 816 29.62 -9.89 -15.02
CA ALA A 816 30.93 -10.52 -14.99
C ALA A 816 32.00 -9.68 -15.69
N ALA A 817 31.67 -9.13 -16.87
CA ALA A 817 32.59 -8.27 -17.62
C ALA A 817 32.96 -7.00 -16.86
N HIS A 818 31.98 -6.30 -16.27
CA HIS A 818 32.21 -5.00 -15.62
C HIS A 818 32.73 -5.11 -14.18
N LEU A 819 32.36 -6.18 -13.46
CA LEU A 819 32.80 -6.41 -12.08
C LEU A 819 33.97 -7.40 -11.97
N GLN A 820 34.48 -7.90 -13.10
CA GLN A 820 35.57 -8.88 -13.18
C GLN A 820 35.24 -10.18 -12.42
N LEU A 821 34.02 -10.68 -12.58
CA LEU A 821 33.57 -11.92 -11.94
C LEU A 821 33.90 -13.10 -12.86
N ASP A 822 34.48 -14.15 -12.29
CA ASP A 822 34.69 -15.44 -12.92
C ASP A 822 33.39 -16.28 -12.83
N LEU A 823 32.83 -16.60 -14.00
CA LEU A 823 31.60 -17.39 -14.13
C LEU A 823 31.86 -18.91 -14.13
N ASP A 824 33.10 -19.37 -14.32
CA ASP A 824 33.45 -20.79 -14.55
C ASP A 824 33.98 -21.51 -13.30
N SER A 825 34.06 -20.82 -12.14
CA SER A 825 34.56 -21.44 -10.91
C SER A 825 33.47 -22.20 -10.14
N ASP A 826 33.81 -23.37 -9.58
CA ASP A 826 32.94 -24.21 -8.71
C ASP A 826 32.45 -23.48 -7.42
N ASN A 827 32.90 -22.24 -7.19
CA ASN A 827 32.55 -21.40 -6.06
C ASN A 827 32.30 -19.96 -6.56
N PRO A 828 31.04 -19.56 -6.83
CA PRO A 828 30.74 -18.27 -7.46
C PRO A 828 31.34 -17.14 -6.64
N ASP A 829 31.85 -16.12 -7.34
CA ASP A 829 32.73 -15.03 -6.90
C ASP A 829 32.18 -14.10 -5.79
N TYR A 830 31.74 -14.69 -4.68
CA TYR A 830 31.22 -14.05 -3.47
C TYR A 830 32.17 -12.97 -2.96
N LYS A 831 33.48 -13.26 -3.00
CA LYS A 831 34.51 -12.34 -2.54
C LYS A 831 34.60 -11.12 -3.45
N VAL A 832 34.70 -11.32 -4.76
CA VAL A 832 34.79 -10.24 -5.75
C VAL A 832 33.52 -9.37 -5.75
N LEU A 833 32.33 -9.98 -5.70
CA LEU A 833 31.08 -9.24 -5.58
C LEU A 833 31.03 -8.37 -4.32
N ASN A 834 31.42 -8.91 -3.16
CA ASN A 834 31.44 -8.15 -1.91
C ASN A 834 32.51 -7.04 -1.92
N GLU A 835 33.68 -7.30 -2.49
CA GLU A 835 34.71 -6.29 -2.69
C GLU A 835 34.20 -5.15 -3.58
N SER A 836 33.37 -5.44 -4.58
CA SER A 836 32.71 -4.42 -5.41
C SER A 836 31.79 -3.49 -4.59
N PHE A 837 31.24 -3.97 -3.48
CA PHE A 837 30.46 -3.18 -2.53
C PHE A 837 31.32 -2.48 -1.45
N GLY A 838 32.64 -2.66 -1.47
CA GLY A 838 33.56 -2.20 -0.43
C GLY A 838 33.56 -3.08 0.83
N ILE A 839 33.07 -4.32 0.73
CA ILE A 839 33.00 -5.27 1.84
C ILE A 839 34.22 -6.19 1.79
N GLY A 840 35.19 -5.94 2.68
CA GLY A 840 36.38 -6.76 2.83
C GLY A 840 36.17 -8.01 3.71
N GLU A 841 37.28 -8.66 4.11
CA GLU A 841 37.28 -9.92 4.87
C GLU A 841 36.57 -9.84 6.24
N LYS A 842 36.45 -8.63 6.81
CA LYS A 842 35.73 -8.37 8.05
C LYS A 842 34.57 -7.42 7.77
N PRO A 843 33.38 -7.93 7.37
CA PRO A 843 32.23 -7.09 7.00
C PRO A 843 31.74 -6.13 8.09
N TRP A 844 32.07 -6.39 9.37
CA TRP A 844 31.74 -5.53 10.50
C TRP A 844 32.76 -4.38 10.73
N GLN A 845 33.88 -4.37 10.00
CA GLN A 845 34.92 -3.32 10.03
C GLN A 845 34.99 -2.63 8.67
N GLN A 846 33.83 -2.22 8.13
CA GLN A 846 33.76 -1.57 6.83
C GLN A 846 34.32 -0.14 6.88
N ASP A 847 35.40 0.07 6.13
CA ASP A 847 36.11 1.36 6.11
C ASP A 847 35.73 2.24 4.90
N ASN A 848 34.99 1.73 3.91
CA ASN A 848 34.75 2.45 2.64
C ASN A 848 33.33 2.28 2.06
N PHE A 849 32.34 2.84 2.75
CA PHE A 849 30.94 2.87 2.29
C PHE A 849 30.72 3.54 0.93
N ALA A 850 31.66 4.35 0.45
CA ALA A 850 31.52 5.06 -0.83
C ALA A 850 31.57 4.12 -2.05
N GLN A 851 32.19 2.93 -1.92
CA GLN A 851 32.29 1.99 -3.04
C GLN A 851 30.94 1.40 -3.46
N VAL A 852 29.99 1.31 -2.53
CA VAL A 852 28.65 0.76 -2.78
C VAL A 852 27.82 1.59 -3.77
N GLU A 853 28.20 2.85 -4.01
CA GLU A 853 27.55 3.75 -4.97
C GLU A 853 28.24 3.74 -6.35
N ARG A 854 29.27 2.89 -6.57
CA ARG A 854 29.97 2.79 -7.87
C ARG A 854 29.12 2.17 -8.96
N TRP A 855 28.17 1.31 -8.60
CA TRP A 855 27.24 0.68 -9.53
C TRP A 855 25.89 0.41 -8.86
N GLN A 856 24.84 0.30 -9.68
CA GLN A 856 23.48 0.04 -9.24
C GLN A 856 22.69 -0.58 -10.39
N LEU A 857 21.82 -1.55 -10.07
CA LEU A 857 20.82 -2.05 -11.00
C LEU A 857 19.49 -1.33 -10.76
N LEU A 858 18.84 -0.91 -11.84
CA LEU A 858 17.55 -0.23 -11.82
C LEU A 858 16.58 -1.01 -12.70
N SER A 859 15.35 -1.18 -12.24
CA SER A 859 14.25 -1.76 -13.00
C SER A 859 13.03 -0.86 -12.85
N PRO A 860 12.24 -0.65 -13.94
CA PRO A 860 11.02 0.16 -13.87
C PRO A 860 9.88 -0.52 -13.12
N VAL A 861 10.00 -1.83 -12.85
CA VAL A 861 8.96 -2.66 -12.23
C VAL A 861 9.51 -3.44 -11.04
N ARG A 862 8.63 -3.95 -10.19
CA ARG A 862 9.02 -4.70 -8.98
C ARG A 862 8.73 -6.18 -9.12
N GLY A 863 7.49 -6.51 -9.49
CA GLY A 863 6.94 -7.86 -9.45
C GLY A 863 7.27 -8.70 -10.67
N GLN A 864 7.47 -8.12 -11.85
CA GLN A 864 7.78 -8.88 -13.08
C GLN A 864 9.06 -9.73 -13.00
N PRO A 865 9.28 -10.69 -13.92
CA PRO A 865 10.53 -11.47 -13.99
C PRO A 865 11.81 -10.63 -14.15
N TYR A 866 11.70 -9.44 -14.75
CA TYR A 866 12.79 -8.44 -14.86
C TYR A 866 12.67 -7.32 -13.80
N GLY A 867 11.80 -7.52 -12.81
CA GLY A 867 11.55 -6.61 -11.70
C GLY A 867 12.60 -6.70 -10.61
N THR A 868 12.63 -5.68 -9.76
CA THR A 868 13.65 -5.54 -8.71
C THR A 868 13.68 -6.73 -7.73
N ASP A 869 12.54 -7.34 -7.42
CA ASP A 869 12.48 -8.45 -6.46
C ASP A 869 13.14 -9.72 -7.02
N GLU A 870 12.87 -10.09 -8.28
CA GLU A 870 13.46 -11.27 -8.91
C GLU A 870 14.93 -11.07 -9.27
N LEU A 871 15.31 -9.86 -9.72
CA LEU A 871 16.72 -9.51 -9.97
C LEU A 871 17.55 -9.64 -8.68
N ASN A 872 17.05 -9.11 -7.56
CA ASN A 872 17.72 -9.24 -6.26
C ASN A 872 17.87 -10.70 -5.85
N ARG A 873 16.80 -11.50 -5.97
CA ARG A 873 16.81 -12.93 -5.64
C ARG A 873 17.82 -13.70 -6.49
N THR A 874 17.80 -13.51 -7.81
CA THR A 874 18.67 -14.22 -8.76
C THR A 874 20.14 -13.92 -8.49
N ILE A 875 20.50 -12.64 -8.32
CA ILE A 875 21.88 -12.24 -8.00
C ILE A 875 22.30 -12.78 -6.63
N GLN A 876 21.44 -12.70 -5.61
CA GLN A 876 21.75 -13.21 -4.27
C GLN A 876 21.94 -14.74 -4.28
N LEU A 877 21.08 -15.50 -4.97
CA LEU A 877 21.22 -16.95 -5.06
C LEU A 877 22.47 -17.35 -5.84
N THR A 878 22.79 -16.63 -6.91
CA THR A 878 23.99 -16.87 -7.73
C THR A 878 25.26 -16.71 -6.89
N TYR A 879 25.44 -15.56 -6.23
CA TYR A 879 26.72 -15.25 -5.57
C TYR A 879 26.76 -15.53 -4.06
N LYS A 880 25.60 -15.67 -3.40
CA LYS A 880 25.49 -15.87 -1.94
C LYS A 880 24.67 -17.11 -1.56
N GLY A 881 24.21 -17.90 -2.53
CA GLY A 881 23.41 -19.10 -2.29
C GLY A 881 24.08 -20.11 -1.35
N GLN A 882 25.40 -20.31 -1.48
CA GLN A 882 26.15 -21.18 -0.56
C GLN A 882 26.13 -20.68 0.89
N LEU A 883 26.25 -19.35 1.09
CA LEU A 883 26.19 -18.73 2.41
C LEU A 883 24.80 -18.91 3.04
N ILE A 884 23.75 -18.70 2.25
CA ILE A 884 22.35 -18.90 2.66
C ILE A 884 22.10 -20.37 3.05
N ARG A 885 22.48 -21.32 2.18
CA ARG A 885 22.35 -22.76 2.45
C ARG A 885 23.12 -23.17 3.70
N ALA A 886 24.35 -22.68 3.88
CA ALA A 886 25.16 -22.98 5.07
C ALA A 886 24.58 -22.37 6.36
N ALA A 887 23.97 -21.18 6.29
CA ALA A 887 23.32 -20.55 7.43
C ALA A 887 21.98 -21.23 7.80
N ASN A 888 21.26 -21.77 6.82
CA ASN A 888 20.01 -22.51 7.04
C ASN A 888 20.25 -23.94 7.56
N ASN A 889 21.28 -24.63 7.06
CA ASN A 889 21.57 -26.03 7.38
C ASN A 889 22.48 -26.24 8.61
N GLN A 890 22.74 -25.19 9.40
CA GLN A 890 23.61 -25.31 10.57
C GLN A 890 22.97 -26.10 11.73
N PRO A 891 23.70 -27.04 12.37
CA PRO A 891 23.17 -27.80 13.51
C PRO A 891 22.83 -26.90 14.70
N ARG A 892 21.75 -27.23 15.44
CA ARG A 892 21.33 -26.48 16.65
C ARG A 892 22.46 -26.33 17.70
N TRP A 893 23.38 -27.30 17.74
CA TRP A 893 24.51 -27.39 18.68
C TRP A 893 25.82 -26.73 18.18
N ALA A 894 25.82 -26.08 17.02
CA ALA A 894 27.02 -25.43 16.50
C ALA A 894 27.59 -24.37 17.47
N LYS A 895 28.86 -24.51 17.87
CA LYS A 895 29.57 -23.63 18.83
C LYS A 895 29.67 -22.17 18.38
N ARG A 896 29.64 -21.90 17.07
CA ARG A 896 29.54 -20.58 16.46
C ARG A 896 28.39 -20.58 15.46
N LYS A 897 27.24 -20.05 15.85
CA LYS A 897 26.08 -19.93 14.97
C LYS A 897 26.33 -18.80 13.95
N LYS A 898 26.24 -19.12 12.66
CA LYS A 898 26.11 -18.09 11.63
C LYS A 898 24.76 -17.40 11.81
N PRO A 899 24.64 -16.07 11.64
CA PRO A 899 23.35 -15.41 11.62
C PRO A 899 22.45 -16.06 10.57
N ARG A 900 21.19 -16.34 10.92
CA ARG A 900 20.21 -16.81 9.94
C ARG A 900 19.85 -15.65 9.00
N PRO A 901 19.51 -15.94 7.74
CA PRO A 901 18.93 -14.95 6.83
C PRO A 901 17.75 -14.20 7.48
N PHE A 902 17.67 -12.89 7.26
CA PHE A 902 16.68 -12.00 7.88
C PHE A 902 15.60 -11.56 6.89
N GLY A 903 14.35 -11.60 7.34
CA GLY A 903 13.20 -11.07 6.61
C GLY A 903 12.91 -11.79 5.29
N ASN A 904 12.00 -11.19 4.51
CA ASN A 904 11.42 -11.83 3.33
C ASN A 904 12.35 -11.86 2.10
N GLN A 905 13.53 -11.23 2.19
CA GLN A 905 14.53 -11.24 1.12
C GLN A 905 15.77 -12.06 1.50
N ALA A 906 15.64 -12.92 2.52
CA ALA A 906 16.70 -13.79 3.02
C ALA A 906 18.03 -13.04 3.25
N ILE A 907 17.94 -11.83 3.85
CA ILE A 907 19.06 -10.90 3.97
C ILE A 907 20.17 -11.54 4.81
N VAL A 908 21.37 -11.65 4.24
CA VAL A 908 22.58 -12.09 4.96
C VAL A 908 23.44 -10.90 5.36
N TYR A 909 24.36 -11.09 6.31
CA TYR A 909 25.15 -10.01 6.92
C TYR A 909 26.09 -9.24 5.98
N THR A 910 26.23 -9.67 4.73
CA THR A 910 26.98 -8.96 3.67
C THR A 910 26.08 -8.34 2.59
N ASP A 911 24.76 -8.38 2.75
CA ASP A 911 23.84 -7.78 1.78
C ASP A 911 23.78 -6.25 1.89
N LYS A 912 23.74 -5.61 0.72
CA LYS A 912 23.34 -4.21 0.57
C LYS A 912 21.83 -4.15 0.75
N VAL A 913 21.37 -3.48 1.80
CA VAL A 913 19.94 -3.33 2.11
C VAL A 913 19.48 -1.89 1.93
N ILE A 914 18.23 -1.71 1.50
CA ILE A 914 17.59 -0.41 1.37
C ILE A 914 16.52 -0.29 2.45
N GLN A 915 16.54 0.84 3.16
CA GLN A 915 15.49 1.16 4.12
C GLN A 915 14.26 1.68 3.38
N ILE A 916 13.16 0.94 3.45
CA ILE A 916 11.89 1.27 2.75
C ILE A 916 10.95 2.17 3.57
N MET A 917 11.21 2.33 4.88
CA MET A 917 10.44 3.18 5.78
C MET A 917 11.37 3.99 6.69
N ASN A 918 11.08 5.28 6.87
CA ASN A 918 11.81 6.10 7.83
C ASN A 918 11.45 5.69 9.26
N HIS A 919 12.44 5.35 10.08
CA HIS A 919 12.24 5.04 11.50
C HIS A 919 13.14 5.93 12.36
N GLY A 920 12.59 6.45 13.46
CA GLY A 920 13.40 7.07 14.52
C GLY A 920 14.13 5.98 15.30
N ARG A 921 15.44 5.84 15.09
CA ARG A 921 16.31 5.01 15.95
C ARG A 921 17.30 5.92 16.67
N ARG A 922 17.62 5.61 17.93
CA ARG A 922 18.81 6.18 18.57
C ARG A 922 20.02 5.62 17.81
N ALA A 923 20.92 6.49 17.36
CA ALA A 923 22.18 6.03 16.77
C ALA A 923 22.90 5.16 17.79
N TYR A 924 23.35 3.98 17.36
CA TYR A 924 24.15 3.06 18.18
C TYR A 924 25.60 3.54 18.26
#